data_AF-A0A233SMM5-F1
#
_entry.id   AF-A0A233SMM5-F1
#
_cell.length_a   1.000
_cell.length_b   1.000
_cell.length_c   1.000
_cell.angle_alpha   90.00
_cell.angle_beta   90.00
_cell.angle_gamma   90.00
#
_symmetry.space_group_name_H-M   'P 1'
#
loop_
_entity.id
_entity.type
_entity.pdbx_description
1 polymer ?
#
loop_
_entity_poly.entity_id
_entity_poly.type
_entity_poly.pdbx_seq_one_letter_code
_entity_poly.pdbx_strand_id
1 'polypeptide(L)'
;MSDEESGGVRGLRAWAEDAAERVKRLIPAMGAGAVAPRAYDASVTELDQLARLLDHDPALRSAVGVWLAGALAQRHLAGGGEPADRERAEALLRDARDPGTALGATATEEDRRWAALFLLPLISPIQPQRGGFGAAPDLSAFLEWVTRVGPAGMASVAAEIEELTAEVVELPLPPEFLGQLRQMQTLFTTSPGPGYFDPITNMMPAGDPYADLFRKTMDGVFGTTGTPTGGQTDATGAGRTADAEPAAAAGPAAGPDASAAPGPSAAPEASTAPDPSTAPDPATAPDPSTAPAPSADSDPPSDPKPTLTADDIRRLAAAMDAVNAATDGLDGALKSDDPAGAINELLRRLYSVQDLPPPGPDPTSAMEAMRALLLNISSGAGGSLQDQSAGRAHMERIVGHFEKLAGSLPPGMGDPGVWGRAFLLYSRVRDAGEAEDVQALRDVVDEAEALEKSVPEGHSFRFVVLMTLGAAYGRLGALTRDEELMLRSLPYLEKGMSGIKESGLPFADELPVPYLPDIDLLRAALTRDTAAAKDHDPVPPPPGASTEDLHRSALSVALRYSLTRDRADLDRLIGELELVRDGVREGRAPRIAAEALWQLAMAYRERGVGNDDVRDIAALEAAKEALTALAADVLLQAGAEHGLLTARAGASRGVQAALWAASQGRLHEAVAALELGRALVLHAASTSSAVPELLDAGGHHALAEAWRAVDATRGPDAADEGVPDELPSTLRRQALEALGYRRDGSLLSTPTLSELADGVEESGADALVYLVPGEGENPGVVIAVGPQLGAGVGVRSLLSGAESGPLEHYLDATAVRDGSRNDPSAEQAWEEALSALCDWAYEVLAPLLTDVGERLTADGDPGDRPLRLVLVPCGRLGIVPWHAARLPAEAPHDHLCQTAVISYAASGSQFLRTLKRAPREPAAAPVLLADPTMDLTHAEVEVIALRDAFYRQARMCGGLFQVPEEELAPGTPEDVLGFLADETSLLHVASHGSAGTRPTVSALHLAAPEDTGGTSAEEAGPGLLTVTRLLDRPGQQAAEDGPLVVLSACQTDLSTRDHDEALTLTTAFVAGGARDVVGSRWTTQDSASALLMAVFHHHLTVEGLSPVDALRAAQLWMLDPHRTNPGSLGGELLRQLERTDLDRIALWAAFIHQGHPGAARTGTSRETDTATGGENA
;
A
#
# COMPACT_ATOMS: atom_id res chain seq x y z
N MET A 1 -17.05 36.02 58.72
CA MET A 1 -16.60 36.30 57.34
C MET A 1 -16.64 34.96 56.64
N SER A 2 -17.56 34.80 55.68
CA SER A 2 -17.78 33.55 54.96
C SER A 2 -16.50 33.16 54.20
N ASP A 3 -16.26 31.86 54.04
CA ASP A 3 -15.14 31.26 53.32
C ASP A 3 -15.07 31.62 51.81
N GLU A 4 -15.97 32.46 51.31
CA GLU A 4 -16.11 32.83 49.89
C GLU A 4 -14.96 33.70 49.34
N GLU A 5 -14.08 34.23 50.19
CA GLU A 5 -12.93 35.06 49.78
C GLU A 5 -11.58 34.33 49.82
N SER A 6 -11.54 33.04 50.13
CA SER A 6 -10.32 32.23 50.09
C SER A 6 -9.79 32.13 48.65
N GLY A 7 -8.47 32.30 48.46
CA GLY A 7 -7.82 32.14 47.15
C GLY A 7 -8.04 30.77 46.53
N GLY A 8 -8.29 29.74 47.34
CA GLY A 8 -8.67 28.40 46.87
C GLY A 8 -10.05 28.34 46.24
N VAL A 9 -11.05 29.03 46.82
CA VAL A 9 -12.43 29.08 46.28
C VAL A 9 -12.46 29.88 44.97
N ARG A 10 -11.68 30.98 44.88
CA ARG A 10 -11.53 31.73 43.62
C ARG A 10 -10.80 30.93 42.54
N GLY A 11 -9.78 30.16 42.92
CA GLY A 11 -9.08 29.24 42.00
C GLY A 11 -9.99 28.13 41.48
N LEU A 12 -10.81 27.52 42.35
CA LEU A 12 -11.81 26.51 41.97
C LEU A 12 -12.89 27.08 41.04
N ARG A 13 -13.38 28.30 41.29
CA ARG A 13 -14.32 28.99 40.38
C ARG A 13 -13.72 29.25 39.00
N ALA A 14 -12.52 29.81 38.95
CA ALA A 14 -11.83 30.04 37.69
C ALA A 14 -11.54 28.73 36.92
N TRP A 15 -11.19 27.66 37.65
CA TRP A 15 -10.97 26.35 37.05
C TRP A 15 -12.26 25.74 36.47
N ALA A 16 -13.37 25.83 37.22
CA ALA A 16 -14.68 25.37 36.74
C ALA A 16 -15.18 26.13 35.52
N GLU A 17 -15.00 27.47 35.49
CA GLU A 17 -15.33 28.30 34.33
C GLU A 17 -14.49 27.93 33.10
N ASP A 18 -13.18 27.74 33.28
CA ASP A 18 -12.26 27.38 32.20
C ASP A 18 -12.51 25.95 31.65
N ALA A 19 -12.88 25.00 32.53
CA ALA A 19 -13.29 23.65 32.13
C ALA A 19 -14.62 23.67 31.36
N ALA A 20 -15.59 24.48 31.78
CA ALA A 20 -16.84 24.67 31.04
C ALA A 20 -16.61 25.32 29.66
N GLU A 21 -15.75 26.34 29.57
CA GLU A 21 -15.38 26.99 28.30
C GLU A 21 -14.60 26.07 27.36
N ARG A 22 -13.85 25.09 27.88
CA ARG A 22 -13.25 24.02 27.05
C ARG A 22 -14.33 23.15 26.43
N VAL A 23 -15.33 22.71 27.20
CA VAL A 23 -16.44 21.91 26.65
C VAL A 23 -17.24 22.71 25.64
N LYS A 24 -17.53 23.99 25.89
CA LYS A 24 -18.23 24.87 24.93
C LYS A 24 -17.56 24.93 23.57
N ARG A 25 -16.22 25.00 23.54
CA ARG A 25 -15.43 25.03 22.30
C ARG A 25 -15.47 23.72 21.50
N LEU A 26 -15.93 22.64 22.11
CA LEU A 26 -16.09 21.34 21.45
C LEU A 26 -17.53 21.11 20.92
N ILE A 27 -18.46 22.05 21.14
CA ILE A 27 -19.87 21.89 20.76
C ILE A 27 -20.09 22.34 19.31
N PRO A 28 -20.68 21.51 18.44
CA PRO A 28 -20.97 21.88 17.05
C PRO A 28 -21.83 23.15 16.92
N ALA A 29 -22.82 23.32 17.81
CA ALA A 29 -23.66 24.52 17.88
C ALA A 29 -22.90 25.83 18.15
N MET A 30 -21.65 25.74 18.63
CA MET A 30 -20.75 26.87 18.91
C MET A 30 -19.67 27.04 17.82
N GLY A 31 -19.79 26.34 16.69
CA GLY A 31 -18.88 26.43 15.54
C GLY A 31 -17.74 25.40 15.54
N ALA A 32 -17.78 24.40 16.41
CA ALA A 32 -16.83 23.29 16.35
C ALA A 32 -17.12 22.38 15.14
N GLY A 33 -16.09 21.95 14.41
CA GLY A 33 -16.20 20.92 13.37
C GLY A 33 -16.43 19.52 13.96
N ALA A 34 -16.27 18.47 13.17
CA ALA A 34 -16.32 17.10 13.68
C ALA A 34 -15.25 16.89 14.77
N VAL A 35 -15.68 16.62 16.01
CA VAL A 35 -14.79 16.40 17.17
C VAL A 35 -14.71 14.91 17.47
N ALA A 36 -13.49 14.36 17.50
CA ALA A 36 -13.27 12.95 17.84
C ALA A 36 -13.69 12.63 19.29
N PRO A 37 -14.20 11.41 19.60
CA PRO A 37 -14.70 11.08 20.93
C PRO A 37 -13.67 11.23 22.06
N ARG A 38 -12.39 10.95 21.78
CA ARG A 38 -11.29 11.06 22.77
C ARG A 38 -11.01 12.50 23.21
N ALA A 39 -11.36 13.50 22.40
CA ALA A 39 -11.18 14.91 22.76
C ALA A 39 -12.01 15.31 23.99
N TYR A 40 -13.08 14.55 24.30
CA TYR A 40 -13.90 14.76 25.48
C TYR A 40 -13.34 14.08 26.74
N ASP A 41 -12.41 13.13 26.64
CA ASP A 41 -11.96 12.32 27.78
C ASP A 41 -11.26 13.15 28.86
N ALA A 42 -10.42 14.09 28.44
CA ALA A 42 -9.77 15.03 29.35
C ALA A 42 -10.80 15.91 30.07
N SER A 43 -11.77 16.45 29.32
CA SER A 43 -12.83 17.32 29.86
C SER A 43 -13.78 16.56 30.78
N VAL A 44 -14.16 15.33 30.44
CA VAL A 44 -15.00 14.46 31.28
C VAL A 44 -14.27 14.12 32.58
N THR A 45 -13.00 13.73 32.50
CA THR A 45 -12.19 13.41 33.68
C THR A 45 -12.03 14.63 34.59
N GLU A 46 -11.73 15.79 33.99
CA GLU A 46 -11.55 17.05 34.70
C GLU A 46 -12.84 17.52 35.39
N LEU A 47 -13.97 17.51 34.67
CA LEU A 47 -15.26 17.92 35.21
C LEU A 47 -15.80 16.92 36.25
N ASP A 48 -15.53 15.63 36.11
CA ASP A 48 -15.86 14.62 37.13
C ASP A 48 -15.08 14.85 38.44
N GLN A 49 -13.80 15.22 38.34
CA GLN A 49 -13.00 15.61 39.50
C GLN A 49 -13.51 16.90 40.14
N LEU A 50 -13.79 17.93 39.34
CA LEU A 50 -14.36 19.19 39.81
C LEU A 50 -15.70 19.00 40.52
N ALA A 51 -16.60 18.18 39.96
CA ALA A 51 -17.90 17.91 40.55
C ALA A 51 -17.80 17.35 41.98
N ARG A 52 -16.77 16.53 42.28
CA ARG A 52 -16.52 15.97 43.62
C ARG A 52 -15.95 17.00 44.59
N LEU A 53 -15.15 17.95 44.11
CA LEU A 53 -14.51 18.97 44.95
C LEU A 53 -15.49 20.10 45.35
N LEU A 54 -16.60 20.24 44.64
CA LEU A 54 -17.57 21.33 44.79
C LEU A 54 -18.77 21.01 45.71
N ASP A 55 -18.65 20.03 46.63
CA ASP A 55 -19.68 19.74 47.65
C ASP A 55 -20.10 20.98 48.48
N HIS A 56 -19.20 21.97 48.60
CA HIS A 56 -19.37 23.17 49.40
C HIS A 56 -19.96 24.38 48.64
N ASP A 57 -20.07 24.32 47.30
CA ASP A 57 -20.66 25.36 46.44
C ASP A 57 -21.70 24.72 45.50
N PRO A 58 -22.96 24.52 45.97
CA PRO A 58 -23.99 23.81 45.23
C PRO A 58 -24.35 24.44 43.88
N ALA A 59 -24.27 25.77 43.77
CA ALA A 59 -24.54 26.49 42.53
C ALA A 59 -23.47 26.20 41.47
N LEU A 60 -22.19 26.26 41.84
CA LEU A 60 -21.10 25.93 40.91
C LEU A 60 -21.06 24.43 40.57
N ARG A 61 -21.38 23.57 41.54
CA ARG A 61 -21.53 22.12 41.31
C ARG A 61 -22.62 21.83 40.28
N SER A 62 -23.74 22.56 40.33
CA SER A 62 -24.81 22.43 39.36
C SER A 62 -24.35 22.78 37.95
N ALA A 63 -23.66 23.92 37.78
CA ALA A 63 -23.11 24.33 36.49
C ALA A 63 -22.10 23.28 35.95
N VAL A 64 -21.15 22.84 36.78
CA VAL A 64 -20.18 21.78 36.42
C VAL A 64 -20.89 20.47 36.07
N GLY A 65 -21.97 20.13 36.77
CA GLY A 65 -22.80 18.96 36.48
C GLY A 65 -23.46 19.00 35.12
N VAL A 66 -23.99 20.17 34.70
CA VAL A 66 -24.56 20.37 33.36
C VAL A 66 -23.50 20.25 32.28
N TRP A 67 -22.31 20.84 32.47
CA TRP A 67 -21.21 20.74 31.50
C TRP A 67 -20.60 19.34 31.43
N LEU A 68 -20.52 18.62 32.56
CA LEU A 68 -20.12 17.21 32.59
C LEU A 68 -21.11 16.35 31.81
N ALA A 69 -22.41 16.55 32.05
CA ALA A 69 -23.46 15.83 31.35
C ALA A 69 -23.48 16.17 29.86
N GLY A 70 -23.24 17.42 29.49
CA GLY A 70 -23.04 17.86 28.11
C GLY A 70 -21.83 17.18 27.45
N ALA A 71 -20.68 17.12 28.14
CA ALA A 71 -19.49 16.44 27.62
C ALA A 71 -19.71 14.93 27.44
N LEU A 72 -20.40 14.27 28.37
CA LEU A 72 -20.78 12.86 28.24
C LEU A 72 -21.76 12.63 27.09
N ALA A 73 -22.75 13.51 26.93
CA ALA A 73 -23.70 13.47 25.82
C ALA A 73 -23.01 13.63 24.46
N GLN A 74 -22.12 14.61 24.34
CA GLN A 74 -21.35 14.85 23.09
C GLN A 74 -20.36 13.71 22.81
N ARG A 75 -19.70 13.15 23.83
CA ARG A 75 -18.84 11.97 23.68
C ARG A 75 -19.61 10.77 23.12
N HIS A 76 -20.80 10.50 23.66
CA HIS A 76 -21.69 9.45 23.18
C HIS A 76 -22.12 9.68 21.72
N LEU A 77 -22.56 10.90 21.38
CA LEU A 77 -23.00 11.26 20.03
C LEU A 77 -21.86 11.25 19.00
N ALA A 78 -20.63 11.51 19.42
CA ALA A 78 -19.44 11.36 18.59
C ALA A 78 -19.07 9.88 18.34
N GLY A 79 -19.72 8.93 19.05
CA GLY A 79 -19.49 7.49 18.91
C GLY A 79 -18.40 6.92 19.81
N GLY A 80 -18.10 7.56 20.95
CA GLY A 80 -17.23 6.98 21.99
C GLY A 80 -17.83 7.06 23.40
N GLY A 81 -17.12 6.51 24.38
CA GLY A 81 -17.61 6.37 25.76
C GLY A 81 -18.25 5.00 26.05
N GLU A 82 -18.55 4.74 27.32
CA GLU A 82 -19.24 3.52 27.76
C GLU A 82 -20.75 3.66 27.51
N PRO A 83 -21.53 2.57 27.30
CA PRO A 83 -22.99 2.64 27.23
C PRO A 83 -23.63 3.37 28.43
N ALA A 84 -22.96 3.31 29.59
CA ALA A 84 -23.35 4.00 30.82
C ALA A 84 -23.26 5.55 30.72
N ASP A 85 -22.49 6.10 29.78
CA ASP A 85 -22.35 7.55 29.61
C ASP A 85 -23.65 8.20 29.15
N ARG A 86 -24.38 7.55 28.25
CA ARG A 86 -25.70 8.01 27.78
C ARG A 86 -26.68 8.09 28.93
N GLU A 87 -26.80 7.00 29.70
CA GLU A 87 -27.70 6.92 30.85
C GLU A 87 -27.35 7.97 31.92
N ARG A 88 -26.05 8.15 32.17
CA ARG A 88 -25.53 9.13 33.13
C ARG A 88 -25.76 10.57 32.67
N ALA A 89 -25.52 10.86 31.39
CA ALA A 89 -25.80 12.17 30.81
C ALA A 89 -27.29 12.50 30.89
N GLU A 90 -28.15 11.58 30.45
CA GLU A 90 -29.60 11.75 30.47
C GLU A 90 -30.14 11.99 31.90
N ALA A 91 -29.66 11.22 32.88
CA ALA A 91 -30.01 11.40 34.29
C ALA A 91 -29.60 12.78 34.81
N LEU A 92 -28.34 13.19 34.60
CA LEU A 92 -27.84 14.49 35.08
C LEU A 92 -28.52 15.68 34.41
N LEU A 93 -28.84 15.58 33.11
CA LEU A 93 -29.54 16.64 32.37
C LEU A 93 -30.99 16.79 32.82
N ARG A 94 -31.69 15.67 33.07
CA ARG A 94 -33.04 15.72 33.63
C ARG A 94 -33.05 16.23 35.07
N ASP A 95 -32.09 15.80 35.90
CA ASP A 95 -31.93 16.32 37.25
C ASP A 95 -31.66 17.83 37.23
N ALA A 96 -30.82 18.33 36.32
CA ALA A 96 -30.57 19.77 36.17
C ALA A 96 -31.83 20.57 35.83
N ARG A 97 -32.74 19.99 35.04
CA ARG A 97 -33.99 20.63 34.62
C ARG A 97 -35.08 20.60 35.70
N ASP A 98 -35.11 19.58 36.55
CA ASP A 98 -36.11 19.44 37.62
C ASP A 98 -35.71 20.24 38.88
N PRO A 99 -36.43 21.33 39.23
CA PRO A 99 -36.15 22.13 40.42
C PRO A 99 -36.29 21.36 41.75
N GLY A 100 -36.92 20.18 41.74
CA GLY A 100 -37.07 19.30 42.89
C GLY A 100 -35.83 18.48 43.24
N THR A 101 -34.83 18.42 42.36
CA THR A 101 -33.59 17.65 42.59
C THR A 101 -32.49 18.50 43.20
N ALA A 102 -31.47 17.83 43.76
CA ALA A 102 -30.32 18.53 44.34
C ALA A 102 -29.51 19.34 43.31
N LEU A 103 -29.54 18.94 42.04
CA LEU A 103 -28.83 19.62 40.96
C LEU A 103 -29.68 20.77 40.41
N GLY A 104 -30.96 20.52 40.09
CA GLY A 104 -31.86 21.52 39.55
C GLY A 104 -32.32 22.61 40.54
N ALA A 105 -32.33 22.35 41.85
CA ALA A 105 -32.69 23.34 42.87
C ALA A 105 -31.77 24.57 42.88
N THR A 106 -30.52 24.41 42.43
CA THR A 106 -29.50 25.47 42.37
C THR A 106 -29.06 25.80 40.94
N ALA A 107 -29.63 25.14 39.93
CA ALA A 107 -29.37 25.42 38.53
C ALA A 107 -29.96 26.78 38.13
N THR A 108 -29.15 27.59 37.46
CA THR A 108 -29.62 28.85 36.87
C THR A 108 -30.60 28.57 35.72
N GLU A 109 -31.30 29.61 35.29
CA GLU A 109 -32.16 29.50 34.10
C GLU A 109 -31.33 29.21 32.83
N GLU A 110 -30.11 29.75 32.77
CA GLU A 110 -29.16 29.49 31.68
C GLU A 110 -28.68 28.02 31.70
N ASP A 111 -28.32 27.48 32.87
CA ASP A 111 -27.92 26.06 33.03
C ASP A 111 -29.01 25.10 32.55
N ARG A 112 -30.28 25.43 32.83
CA ARG A 112 -31.43 24.61 32.39
C ARG A 112 -31.62 24.64 30.88
N ARG A 113 -31.42 25.78 30.24
CA ARG A 113 -31.49 25.90 28.78
C ARG A 113 -30.34 25.13 28.10
N TRP A 114 -29.13 25.20 28.65
CA TRP A 114 -28.01 24.35 28.19
C TRP A 114 -28.29 22.87 28.41
N ALA A 115 -28.88 22.49 29.55
CA ALA A 115 -29.30 21.12 29.78
C ALA A 115 -30.35 20.64 28.77
N ALA A 116 -31.30 21.50 28.39
CA ALA A 116 -32.27 21.23 27.33
C ALA A 116 -31.59 21.01 25.96
N LEU A 117 -30.61 21.85 25.62
CA LEU A 117 -29.84 21.71 24.38
C LEU A 117 -29.08 20.37 24.31
N PHE A 118 -28.47 19.94 25.42
CA PHE A 118 -27.75 18.65 25.47
C PHE A 118 -28.68 17.45 25.51
N LEU A 119 -29.89 17.60 26.05
CA LEU A 119 -30.87 16.51 26.15
C LEU A 119 -31.58 16.25 24.82
N LEU A 120 -31.85 17.29 24.02
CA LEU A 120 -32.49 17.19 22.69
C LEU A 120 -31.94 16.05 21.80
N PRO A 121 -30.62 15.99 21.52
CA PRO A 121 -30.08 14.93 20.67
C PRO A 121 -30.08 13.53 21.33
N LEU A 122 -30.13 13.44 22.67
CA LEU A 122 -30.22 12.13 23.35
C LEU A 122 -31.62 11.53 23.26
N ILE A 123 -32.66 12.37 23.27
CA ILE A 123 -34.06 11.92 23.19
C ILE A 123 -34.63 11.95 21.76
N SER A 124 -33.99 12.68 20.84
CA SER A 124 -34.38 12.74 19.44
C SER A 124 -34.31 11.34 18.80
N PRO A 125 -35.39 10.88 18.12
CA PRO A 125 -35.37 9.62 17.41
C PRO A 125 -34.65 9.72 16.06
N ILE A 126 -34.43 10.93 15.56
CA ILE A 126 -33.61 11.21 14.39
C ILE A 126 -32.21 11.46 14.91
N GLN A 127 -31.42 10.40 14.95
CA GLN A 127 -30.00 10.48 15.25
C GLN A 127 -29.25 10.91 13.98
N PRO A 128 -28.34 11.89 14.05
CA PRO A 128 -27.48 12.19 12.91
C PRO A 128 -26.51 11.02 12.69
N GLN A 129 -26.31 10.61 11.44
CA GLN A 129 -25.11 9.87 11.07
C GLN A 129 -23.90 10.76 11.41
N ARG A 130 -22.82 10.18 11.95
CA ARG A 130 -21.65 10.89 12.53
C ARG A 130 -21.39 12.27 11.90
N GLY A 131 -21.44 13.36 12.70
CA GLY A 131 -21.19 14.72 12.20
C GLY A 131 -21.93 15.87 12.87
N GLY A 132 -22.84 15.61 13.82
CA GLY A 132 -23.61 16.66 14.50
C GLY A 132 -24.81 17.15 13.67
N PHE A 133 -25.35 18.32 14.02
CA PHE A 133 -26.56 18.87 13.39
C PHE A 133 -26.30 19.23 11.91
N GLY A 134 -27.08 18.62 11.01
CA GLY A 134 -26.97 18.82 9.55
C GLY A 134 -26.54 17.59 8.76
N ALA A 135 -26.07 16.53 9.43
CA ALA A 135 -25.74 15.25 8.80
C ALA A 135 -27.00 14.44 8.41
N ALA A 136 -26.87 13.51 7.46
CA ALA A 136 -27.93 12.60 7.06
C ALA A 136 -28.51 11.85 8.29
N PRO A 137 -29.83 11.65 8.38
CA PRO A 137 -30.44 10.93 9.50
C PRO A 137 -30.13 9.43 9.41
N ASP A 138 -29.93 8.78 10.56
CA ASP A 138 -29.88 7.31 10.68
C ASP A 138 -31.30 6.75 10.57
N LEU A 139 -31.68 6.34 9.35
CA LEU A 139 -33.03 5.89 9.04
C LEU A 139 -33.34 4.53 9.67
N SER A 140 -32.33 3.67 9.81
CA SER A 140 -32.45 2.36 10.46
C SER A 140 -32.77 2.50 11.95
N ALA A 141 -32.01 3.33 12.67
CA ALA A 141 -32.25 3.62 14.09
C ALA A 141 -33.60 4.29 14.30
N PHE A 142 -33.98 5.21 13.40
CA PHE A 142 -35.29 5.85 13.43
C PHE A 142 -36.43 4.82 13.28
N LEU A 143 -36.35 3.90 12.31
CA LEU A 143 -37.35 2.85 12.11
C LEU A 143 -37.41 1.84 13.26
N GLU A 144 -36.27 1.45 13.81
CA GLU A 144 -36.22 0.59 15.01
C GLU A 144 -36.87 1.29 16.20
N TRP A 145 -36.65 2.59 16.36
CA TRP A 145 -37.33 3.39 17.37
C TRP A 145 -38.85 3.48 17.12
N VAL A 146 -39.29 3.77 15.89
CA VAL A 146 -40.73 3.85 15.52
C VAL A 146 -41.43 2.52 15.82
N THR A 147 -40.81 1.40 15.46
CA THR A 147 -41.37 0.05 15.70
C THR A 147 -41.40 -0.33 17.18
N ARG A 148 -40.42 0.11 17.97
CA ARG A 148 -40.36 -0.13 19.42
C ARG A 148 -41.36 0.71 20.22
N VAL A 149 -41.52 1.99 19.85
CA VAL A 149 -42.24 2.99 20.67
C VAL A 149 -43.72 3.13 20.27
N GLY A 150 -44.03 2.91 19.00
CA GLY A 150 -45.40 2.99 18.47
C GLY A 150 -46.03 4.40 18.51
N PRO A 151 -47.28 4.56 18.01
CA PRO A 151 -47.90 5.88 17.80
C PRO A 151 -48.09 6.73 19.07
N ALA A 152 -48.39 6.08 20.20
CA ALA A 152 -48.61 6.78 21.46
C ALA A 152 -47.31 7.32 22.05
N GLY A 153 -46.20 6.57 21.93
CA GLY A 153 -44.90 7.03 22.40
C GLY A 153 -44.28 8.07 21.47
N MET A 154 -44.56 8.01 20.15
CA MET A 154 -44.18 9.09 19.21
C MET A 154 -44.78 10.44 19.62
N ALA A 155 -46.06 10.46 20.01
CA ALA A 155 -46.73 11.68 20.48
C ALA A 155 -46.13 12.21 21.81
N SER A 156 -45.70 11.31 22.71
CA SER A 156 -45.04 11.70 23.96
C SER A 156 -43.68 12.35 23.71
N VAL A 157 -42.89 11.79 22.79
CA VAL A 157 -41.56 12.33 22.45
C VAL A 157 -41.68 13.63 21.67
N ALA A 158 -42.67 13.76 20.79
CA ALA A 158 -42.95 15.02 20.09
C ALA A 158 -43.26 16.17 21.06
N ALA A 159 -44.06 15.92 22.11
CA ALA A 159 -44.37 16.91 23.14
C ALA A 159 -43.12 17.31 23.96
N GLU A 160 -42.25 16.34 24.30
CA GLU A 160 -41.01 16.60 25.02
C GLU A 160 -40.01 17.40 24.15
N ILE A 161 -39.89 17.08 22.86
CA ILE A 161 -39.06 17.84 21.91
C ILE A 161 -39.58 19.27 21.74
N GLU A 162 -40.90 19.48 21.69
CA GLU A 162 -41.50 20.82 21.61
C GLU A 162 -41.15 21.67 22.85
N GLU A 163 -41.23 21.08 24.04
CA GLU A 163 -40.86 21.73 25.31
C GLU A 163 -39.38 22.10 25.34
N LEU A 164 -38.48 21.16 25.02
CA LEU A 164 -37.04 21.42 25.01
C LEU A 164 -36.63 22.46 23.98
N THR A 165 -37.23 22.41 22.78
CA THR A 165 -36.90 23.36 21.71
C THR A 165 -37.33 24.78 22.09
N ALA A 166 -38.46 24.95 22.78
CA ALA A 166 -38.91 26.25 23.28
C ALA A 166 -37.91 26.88 24.29
N GLU A 167 -37.25 26.05 25.12
CA GLU A 167 -36.21 26.51 26.05
C GLU A 167 -34.91 26.90 25.32
N VAL A 168 -34.53 26.14 24.29
CA VAL A 168 -33.26 26.31 23.56
C VAL A 168 -33.24 27.54 22.66
N VAL A 169 -34.39 27.97 22.12
CA VAL A 169 -34.48 29.15 21.23
C VAL A 169 -34.08 30.46 21.93
N GLU A 170 -34.07 30.48 23.26
CA GLU A 170 -33.65 31.62 24.09
C GLU A 170 -32.13 31.62 24.42
N LEU A 171 -31.36 30.64 23.91
CA LEU A 171 -29.89 30.64 24.01
C LEU A 171 -29.25 31.52 22.91
N PRO A 172 -28.08 32.13 23.17
CA PRO A 172 -27.35 32.94 22.19
C PRO A 172 -26.64 32.06 21.14
N LEU A 173 -27.40 31.29 20.36
CA LEU A 173 -26.91 30.36 19.35
C LEU A 173 -26.93 30.97 17.93
N PRO A 174 -26.13 30.45 16.97
CA PRO A 174 -26.13 30.93 15.60
C PRO A 174 -27.52 30.85 14.92
N PRO A 175 -27.91 31.81 14.06
CA PRO A 175 -29.22 31.82 13.40
C PRO A 175 -29.50 30.58 12.54
N GLU A 176 -28.46 30.02 11.92
CA GLU A 176 -28.52 28.80 11.10
C GLU A 176 -28.88 27.58 11.95
N PHE A 177 -28.26 27.44 13.11
CA PHE A 177 -28.53 26.38 14.08
C PHE A 177 -29.96 26.45 14.61
N LEU A 178 -30.44 27.65 14.93
CA LEU A 178 -31.84 27.87 15.34
C LEU A 178 -32.83 27.58 14.19
N GLY A 179 -32.42 27.78 12.93
CA GLY A 179 -33.19 27.40 11.74
C GLY A 179 -33.36 25.89 11.63
N GLN A 180 -32.28 25.12 11.81
CA GLN A 180 -32.29 23.66 11.78
C GLN A 180 -33.16 23.06 12.91
N LEU A 181 -33.05 23.59 14.13
CA LEU A 181 -33.90 23.17 15.26
C LEU A 181 -35.39 23.39 14.99
N ARG A 182 -35.77 24.50 14.35
CA ARG A 182 -37.17 24.77 13.95
C ARG A 182 -37.65 23.81 12.86
N GLN A 183 -36.79 23.42 11.91
CA GLN A 183 -37.12 22.41 10.91
C GLN A 183 -37.36 21.05 11.57
N MET A 184 -36.49 20.65 12.50
CA MET A 184 -36.65 19.44 13.31
C MET A 184 -37.94 19.47 14.15
N GLN A 185 -38.29 20.60 14.75
CA GLN A 185 -39.55 20.76 15.47
C GLN A 185 -40.76 20.56 14.56
N THR A 186 -40.72 21.13 13.35
CA THR A 186 -41.82 21.04 12.36
C THR A 186 -42.09 19.58 11.95
N LEU A 187 -41.05 18.74 11.90
CA LEU A 187 -41.17 17.30 11.63
C LEU A 187 -42.00 16.56 12.69
N PHE A 188 -41.85 16.89 13.97
CA PHE A 188 -42.54 16.19 15.06
C PHE A 188 -43.89 16.79 15.45
N THR A 189 -44.18 18.04 15.06
CA THR A 189 -45.46 18.71 15.32
C THR A 189 -46.51 18.49 14.23
N THR A 190 -46.14 17.92 13.08
CA THR A 190 -47.05 17.66 11.95
C THR A 190 -47.76 16.32 12.14
N SER A 191 -49.08 16.25 11.93
CA SER A 191 -49.82 14.97 12.05
C SER A 191 -49.35 13.95 10.98
N PRO A 192 -49.21 12.65 11.32
CA PRO A 192 -48.88 11.63 10.33
C PRO A 192 -49.95 11.54 9.24
N GLY A 193 -49.55 11.71 7.98
CA GLY A 193 -50.39 11.73 6.78
C GLY A 193 -49.53 11.66 5.50
N PRO A 194 -50.11 11.70 4.29
CA PRO A 194 -49.36 11.67 3.03
C PRO A 194 -48.36 12.83 2.99
N GLY A 195 -47.08 12.54 2.79
CA GLY A 195 -46.00 13.53 2.80
C GLY A 195 -45.40 13.84 4.19
N TYR A 196 -45.78 13.08 5.23
CA TYR A 196 -45.15 13.19 6.56
C TYR A 196 -43.64 12.90 6.53
N PHE A 197 -43.21 12.01 5.63
CA PHE A 197 -41.80 11.69 5.42
C PHE A 197 -41.13 12.57 4.35
N ASP A 198 -41.86 13.51 3.73
CA ASP A 198 -41.31 14.40 2.71
C ASP A 198 -40.10 15.19 3.21
N PRO A 199 -40.10 15.80 4.41
CA PRO A 199 -38.93 16.56 4.85
C PRO A 199 -37.72 15.67 5.13
N ILE A 200 -37.90 14.41 5.57
CA ILE A 200 -36.82 13.43 5.69
C ILE A 200 -36.27 13.05 4.31
N THR A 201 -37.15 12.88 3.31
CA THR A 201 -36.70 12.57 1.94
C THR A 201 -36.20 13.77 1.13
N ASN A 202 -36.57 14.99 1.51
CA ASN A 202 -36.09 16.24 0.91
C ASN A 202 -34.73 16.66 1.46
N MET A 203 -34.27 16.02 2.55
CA MET A 203 -32.89 16.09 3.01
C MET A 203 -31.94 15.18 2.19
N MET A 204 -32.47 14.45 1.19
CA MET A 204 -31.69 13.59 0.30
C MET A 204 -31.50 14.20 -1.10
N PRO A 205 -30.52 13.74 -1.89
CA PRO A 205 -30.29 14.20 -3.26
C PRO A 205 -31.52 14.02 -4.16
N ALA A 206 -31.86 15.05 -4.95
CA ALA A 206 -33.01 15.02 -5.84
C ALA A 206 -32.82 13.98 -6.97
N GLY A 207 -33.74 13.01 -7.07
CA GLY A 207 -33.74 11.98 -8.12
C GLY A 207 -33.21 10.61 -7.69
N ASP A 208 -32.89 10.41 -6.41
CA ASP A 208 -32.49 9.10 -5.89
C ASP A 208 -33.66 8.08 -5.98
N PRO A 209 -33.49 6.94 -6.69
CA PRO A 209 -34.53 5.94 -6.86
C PRO A 209 -34.94 5.27 -5.54
N TYR A 210 -34.03 5.16 -4.56
CA TYR A 210 -34.31 4.70 -3.20
C TYR A 210 -35.02 5.76 -2.38
N ALA A 211 -34.73 7.04 -2.56
CA ALA A 211 -35.49 8.11 -1.91
C ALA A 211 -36.95 8.14 -2.36
N ASP A 212 -37.19 8.00 -3.66
CA ASP A 212 -38.53 7.90 -4.24
C ASP A 212 -39.26 6.62 -3.83
N LEU A 213 -38.55 5.50 -3.75
CA LEU A 213 -39.07 4.21 -3.29
C LEU A 213 -39.39 4.26 -1.79
N PHE A 214 -38.51 4.82 -0.97
CA PHE A 214 -38.69 5.02 0.47
C PHE A 214 -39.88 5.93 0.75
N ARG A 215 -39.98 7.07 0.05
CA ARG A 215 -41.13 8.00 0.15
C ARG A 215 -42.45 7.29 -0.15
N LYS A 216 -42.55 6.63 -1.30
CA LYS A 216 -43.74 5.87 -1.73
C LYS A 216 -44.10 4.74 -0.76
N THR A 217 -43.10 4.09 -0.18
CA THR A 217 -43.27 2.97 0.76
C THR A 217 -43.78 3.47 2.11
N MET A 218 -43.16 4.51 2.66
CA MET A 218 -43.54 5.07 3.95
C MET A 218 -44.91 5.74 3.90
N ASP A 219 -45.25 6.44 2.81
CA ASP A 219 -46.60 6.99 2.60
C ASP A 219 -47.66 5.87 2.48
N GLY A 220 -47.32 4.74 1.87
CA GLY A 220 -48.22 3.59 1.76
C GLY A 220 -48.46 2.86 3.10
N VAL A 221 -47.43 2.77 3.95
CA VAL A 221 -47.48 2.06 5.23
C VAL A 221 -48.11 2.91 6.33
N PHE A 222 -47.79 4.21 6.40
CA PHE A 222 -48.23 5.12 7.46
C PHE A 222 -49.41 6.02 7.07
N GLY A 223 -49.71 6.17 5.77
CA GLY A 223 -50.83 7.00 5.28
C GLY A 223 -52.22 6.38 5.41
N THR A 224 -52.35 5.14 5.88
CA THR A 224 -53.66 4.44 5.96
C THR A 224 -54.33 4.46 7.34
N THR A 225 -53.73 5.09 8.35
CA THR A 225 -54.33 5.20 9.69
C THR A 225 -55.19 6.47 9.84
N GLY A 226 -56.35 6.50 9.18
CA GLY A 226 -57.41 7.48 9.44
C GLY A 226 -58.68 6.79 9.94
N THR A 227 -59.01 6.95 11.22
CA THR A 227 -60.24 6.43 11.86
C THR A 227 -61.54 6.94 11.21
N PRO A 228 -62.63 6.14 11.17
CA PRO A 228 -63.88 6.49 10.53
C PRO A 228 -64.86 7.19 11.50
N THR A 229 -65.38 8.35 11.10
CA THR A 229 -66.58 9.00 11.69
C THR A 229 -67.36 9.59 10.51
N GLY A 230 -68.58 9.16 10.16
CA GLY A 230 -69.80 9.18 10.98
C GLY A 230 -70.68 10.31 10.44
N GLY A 231 -71.71 9.98 9.65
CA GLY A 231 -72.47 10.94 8.82
C GLY A 231 -73.59 11.72 9.52
N GLN A 232 -74.08 12.76 8.82
CA GLN A 232 -75.44 13.35 8.78
C GLN A 232 -75.38 14.64 7.94
N THR A 233 -75.91 14.65 6.71
CA THR A 233 -77.24 15.15 6.26
C THR A 233 -77.52 16.65 6.47
N ASP A 234 -77.59 17.32 5.32
CA ASP A 234 -78.59 18.30 4.86
C ASP A 234 -78.57 19.79 5.28
N ALA A 235 -78.71 20.57 4.20
CA ALA A 235 -79.42 21.84 4.03
C ALA A 235 -78.72 23.14 4.45
N THR A 236 -78.30 23.92 3.44
CA THR A 236 -79.02 25.13 3.01
C THR A 236 -78.39 25.72 1.75
N GLY A 237 -79.19 25.82 0.68
CA GLY A 237 -78.83 26.50 -0.55
C GLY A 237 -79.45 27.88 -0.66
N ALA A 238 -78.73 28.80 -1.29
CA ALA A 238 -79.17 29.92 -2.14
C ALA A 238 -77.89 30.72 -2.49
N GLY A 239 -77.48 30.97 -3.73
CA GLY A 239 -78.17 30.94 -5.01
C GLY A 239 -77.87 32.25 -5.75
N ARG A 240 -76.98 32.20 -6.77
CA ARG A 240 -76.85 33.14 -7.90
C ARG A 240 -76.23 32.34 -9.07
N THR A 241 -77.03 31.69 -9.93
CA THR A 241 -77.50 32.16 -11.27
C THR A 241 -76.35 32.46 -12.25
N ALA A 242 -76.26 31.87 -13.44
CA ALA A 242 -77.24 31.11 -14.22
C ALA A 242 -76.53 30.21 -15.26
N ASP A 243 -76.98 28.95 -15.32
CA ASP A 243 -76.83 28.05 -16.47
C ASP A 243 -78.01 28.20 -17.43
N ALA A 244 -77.77 27.80 -18.68
CA ALA A 244 -78.54 26.82 -19.47
C ALA A 244 -78.46 27.21 -20.96
N GLU A 245 -77.69 26.50 -21.80
CA GLU A 245 -78.08 25.25 -22.51
C GLU A 245 -79.05 25.57 -23.68
N PRO A 246 -79.58 24.65 -24.53
CA PRO A 246 -79.51 23.18 -24.58
C PRO A 246 -79.19 22.63 -25.99
N ALA A 247 -78.81 21.35 -26.16
CA ALA A 247 -79.58 20.10 -26.10
C ALA A 247 -80.50 19.80 -27.30
N ALA A 248 -80.39 18.55 -27.73
CA ALA A 248 -81.44 17.64 -28.21
C ALA A 248 -82.58 18.16 -29.10
N ALA A 249 -82.62 17.64 -30.33
CA ALA A 249 -83.78 17.19 -31.13
C ALA A 249 -83.38 17.34 -32.62
N ALA A 250 -83.78 16.52 -33.58
CA ALA A 250 -85.06 15.83 -33.72
C ALA A 250 -84.94 14.76 -34.82
N GLY A 251 -85.74 13.69 -34.73
CA GLY A 251 -86.26 13.04 -35.94
C GLY A 251 -87.50 13.77 -36.46
N PRO A 252 -88.08 13.41 -37.61
CA PRO A 252 -87.60 12.45 -38.61
C PRO A 252 -87.60 12.99 -40.07
N ALA A 253 -86.80 12.31 -40.89
CA ALA A 253 -87.03 11.89 -42.29
C ALA A 253 -87.56 12.87 -43.36
N ALA A 254 -86.70 13.21 -44.32
CA ALA A 254 -86.84 12.94 -45.77
C ALA A 254 -85.51 13.23 -46.51
N GLY A 255 -85.01 12.30 -47.34
CA GLY A 255 -83.72 12.36 -48.08
C GLY A 255 -83.75 13.17 -49.39
N PRO A 256 -82.90 12.90 -50.41
CA PRO A 256 -81.66 12.11 -50.49
C PRO A 256 -80.43 12.98 -50.92
N ASP A 257 -79.18 12.53 -50.74
CA ASP A 257 -78.33 12.02 -51.85
C ASP A 257 -76.86 11.73 -51.45
N ALA A 258 -76.41 10.61 -52.02
CA ALA A 258 -75.08 10.22 -52.48
C ALA A 258 -73.82 10.20 -51.58
N SER A 259 -73.19 9.02 -51.66
CA SER A 259 -71.75 8.73 -51.60
C SER A 259 -71.24 8.21 -50.25
N ALA A 260 -71.53 6.94 -49.93
CA ALA A 260 -70.79 5.74 -50.38
C ALA A 260 -69.68 5.35 -49.39
N ALA A 261 -70.03 4.30 -48.65
CA ALA A 261 -69.23 3.31 -47.92
C ALA A 261 -68.15 2.67 -48.85
N PRO A 262 -67.47 1.55 -48.50
CA PRO A 262 -67.57 0.75 -47.27
C PRO A 262 -66.23 0.21 -46.72
N GLY A 263 -66.21 -0.16 -45.44
CA GLY A 263 -65.58 -1.43 -45.03
C GLY A 263 -66.61 -2.56 -45.21
N PRO A 264 -66.22 -3.82 -45.43
CA PRO A 264 -66.73 -4.89 -44.55
C PRO A 264 -65.69 -6.02 -44.27
N SER A 265 -65.73 -6.70 -43.12
CA SER A 265 -66.55 -7.90 -42.78
C SER A 265 -66.11 -9.16 -43.56
N ALA A 266 -66.09 -10.40 -43.05
CA ALA A 266 -66.90 -11.07 -42.04
C ALA A 266 -66.26 -12.40 -41.59
N ALA A 267 -66.73 -12.95 -40.47
CA ALA A 267 -66.72 -14.38 -40.12
C ALA A 267 -67.82 -15.15 -40.94
N PRO A 268 -68.30 -16.38 -40.60
CA PRO A 268 -67.84 -17.48 -39.71
C PRO A 268 -68.04 -18.90 -40.34
N GLU A 269 -67.87 -19.96 -39.51
CA GLU A 269 -68.48 -21.33 -39.50
C GLU A 269 -67.38 -22.39 -39.18
N ALA A 270 -67.58 -23.61 -38.64
CA ALA A 270 -68.50 -24.26 -37.70
C ALA A 270 -68.01 -25.73 -37.52
N SER A 271 -68.37 -26.40 -36.42
CA SER A 271 -68.69 -27.86 -36.31
C SER A 271 -67.67 -28.90 -35.73
N THR A 272 -68.10 -29.46 -34.58
CA THR A 272 -68.20 -30.90 -34.15
C THR A 272 -66.98 -31.79 -33.75
N ALA A 273 -67.19 -32.46 -32.60
CA ALA A 273 -66.42 -33.48 -31.82
C ALA A 273 -66.29 -34.89 -32.50
N PRO A 274 -65.79 -36.01 -31.89
CA PRO A 274 -65.36 -36.32 -30.49
C PRO A 274 -64.11 -37.26 -30.28
N ASP A 275 -63.79 -37.54 -29.00
CA ASP A 275 -62.81 -38.44 -28.29
C ASP A 275 -62.58 -39.90 -28.80
N PRO A 276 -61.67 -40.79 -28.24
CA PRO A 276 -60.43 -40.63 -27.42
C PRO A 276 -59.24 -41.61 -27.73
N SER A 277 -58.10 -41.38 -27.05
CA SER A 277 -57.06 -42.35 -26.56
C SER A 277 -55.74 -42.67 -27.32
N THR A 278 -54.65 -42.57 -26.54
CA THR A 278 -53.34 -43.30 -26.56
C THR A 278 -52.24 -42.97 -27.60
N ALA A 279 -51.02 -42.76 -27.05
CA ALA A 279 -49.73 -42.34 -27.62
C ALA A 279 -49.04 -43.37 -28.58
N PRO A 280 -47.76 -43.22 -29.03
CA PRO A 280 -46.83 -42.06 -29.12
C PRO A 280 -46.09 -41.91 -30.51
N ASP A 281 -45.44 -40.75 -30.72
CA ASP A 281 -44.18 -40.48 -31.50
C ASP A 281 -44.03 -40.89 -32.99
N PRO A 282 -42.99 -40.41 -33.73
CA PRO A 282 -42.58 -39.03 -34.03
C PRO A 282 -42.30 -38.87 -35.56
N ALA A 283 -42.01 -37.67 -36.08
CA ALA A 283 -41.05 -37.40 -37.18
C ALA A 283 -41.29 -36.08 -37.97
N THR A 284 -40.36 -35.15 -37.77
CA THR A 284 -39.46 -34.55 -38.79
C THR A 284 -40.02 -33.70 -39.97
N ALA A 285 -39.83 -32.37 -39.82
CA ALA A 285 -39.27 -31.38 -40.78
C ALA A 285 -40.02 -31.03 -42.10
N PRO A 286 -39.67 -29.94 -42.83
CA PRO A 286 -38.81 -28.77 -42.51
C PRO A 286 -39.45 -27.37 -42.80
N ASP A 287 -38.78 -26.36 -42.26
CA ASP A 287 -38.49 -24.97 -42.72
C ASP A 287 -38.74 -24.58 -44.21
N PRO A 288 -38.68 -23.29 -44.64
CA PRO A 288 -38.43 -22.03 -43.90
C PRO A 288 -39.22 -20.77 -44.35
N SER A 289 -39.03 -19.70 -43.57
CA SER A 289 -38.99 -18.27 -43.96
C SER A 289 -40.25 -17.64 -44.57
N THR A 290 -40.78 -16.58 -43.93
CA THR A 290 -40.41 -15.16 -44.17
C THR A 290 -41.30 -14.24 -43.29
N ALA A 291 -40.69 -13.20 -42.72
CA ALA A 291 -41.21 -12.08 -41.91
C ALA A 291 -42.41 -11.29 -42.55
N PRO A 292 -43.03 -10.22 -41.95
CA PRO A 292 -42.67 -9.42 -40.77
C PRO A 292 -43.82 -8.97 -39.80
N ALA A 293 -43.46 -8.29 -38.70
CA ALA A 293 -44.28 -7.64 -37.63
C ALA A 293 -45.13 -6.42 -38.13
N PRO A 294 -45.94 -5.62 -37.34
CA PRO A 294 -46.09 -5.50 -35.86
C PRO A 294 -47.50 -5.13 -35.26
N SER A 295 -47.57 -4.98 -33.91
CA SER A 295 -48.43 -4.11 -33.05
C SER A 295 -49.97 -4.32 -33.01
N ALA A 296 -50.74 -4.08 -31.94
CA ALA A 296 -50.60 -3.87 -30.49
C ALA A 296 -52.06 -3.89 -29.90
N ASP A 297 -52.18 -3.78 -28.58
CA ASP A 297 -53.41 -3.57 -27.77
C ASP A 297 -54.23 -4.79 -27.33
N SER A 298 -53.88 -5.31 -26.15
CA SER A 298 -54.80 -5.39 -25.00
C SER A 298 -54.03 -5.71 -23.72
N ASP A 299 -54.00 -4.78 -22.77
CA ASP A 299 -53.46 -5.00 -21.42
C ASP A 299 -54.29 -6.06 -20.65
N PRO A 300 -53.65 -7.03 -19.98
CA PRO A 300 -54.26 -7.86 -18.95
C PRO A 300 -54.18 -7.18 -17.56
N PRO A 301 -54.97 -7.63 -16.57
CA PRO A 301 -55.12 -6.91 -15.30
C PRO A 301 -53.82 -6.88 -14.50
N SER A 302 -53.54 -5.73 -13.89
CA SER A 302 -52.39 -5.51 -13.00
C SER A 302 -52.41 -6.49 -11.82
N ASP A 303 -51.35 -7.27 -11.67
CA ASP A 303 -51.05 -8.01 -10.44
C ASP A 303 -51.05 -7.05 -9.22
N PRO A 304 -51.48 -7.51 -8.04
CA PRO A 304 -51.38 -6.71 -6.82
C PRO A 304 -49.90 -6.42 -6.53
N LYS A 305 -49.56 -5.13 -6.38
CA LYS A 305 -48.22 -4.69 -5.99
C LYS A 305 -47.74 -5.47 -4.75
N PRO A 306 -46.49 -5.98 -4.72
CA PRO A 306 -45.97 -6.68 -3.55
C PRO A 306 -46.01 -5.72 -2.35
N THR A 307 -46.75 -6.08 -1.32
CA THR A 307 -46.71 -5.38 -0.04
C THR A 307 -45.39 -5.70 0.64
N LEU A 308 -44.49 -4.71 0.68
CA LEU A 308 -43.21 -4.77 1.37
C LEU A 308 -43.42 -5.09 2.85
N THR A 309 -42.65 -6.04 3.39
CA THR A 309 -42.69 -6.44 4.80
C THR A 309 -41.93 -5.45 5.69
N ALA A 310 -42.12 -5.49 7.01
CA ALA A 310 -41.34 -4.68 7.96
C ALA A 310 -39.82 -5.00 7.90
N ASP A 311 -39.44 -6.15 7.37
CA ASP A 311 -38.07 -6.55 7.12
C ASP A 311 -37.50 -5.92 5.83
N ASP A 312 -38.35 -5.78 4.82
CA ASP A 312 -38.03 -5.08 3.57
C ASP A 312 -37.79 -3.58 3.77
N ILE A 313 -38.58 -2.95 4.64
CA ILE A 313 -38.42 -1.53 4.99
C ILE A 313 -37.11 -1.31 5.78
N ARG A 314 -36.75 -2.24 6.67
CA ARG A 314 -35.47 -2.18 7.40
C ARG A 314 -34.27 -2.34 6.47
N ARG A 315 -34.33 -3.27 5.51
CA ARG A 315 -33.28 -3.45 4.50
C ARG A 315 -33.13 -2.23 3.59
N LEU A 316 -34.24 -1.60 3.21
CA LEU A 316 -34.21 -0.37 2.40
C LEU A 316 -33.53 0.79 3.15
N ALA A 317 -33.84 0.98 4.43
CA ALA A 317 -33.20 1.99 5.26
C ALA A 317 -31.71 1.72 5.48
N ALA A 318 -31.33 0.46 5.77
CA ALA A 318 -29.94 0.07 5.93
C ALA A 318 -29.11 0.32 4.65
N ALA A 319 -29.69 0.06 3.47
CA ALA A 319 -29.05 0.35 2.19
C ALA A 319 -28.80 1.85 1.98
N MET A 320 -29.78 2.68 2.31
CA MET A 320 -29.66 4.15 2.23
C MET A 320 -28.64 4.67 3.25
N ASP A 321 -28.65 4.13 4.48
CA ASP A 321 -27.69 4.52 5.50
C ASP A 321 -26.26 4.18 5.10
N ALA A 322 -26.03 3.02 4.48
CA ALA A 322 -24.71 2.62 3.99
C ALA A 322 -24.19 3.51 2.85
N VAL A 323 -25.05 3.89 1.91
CA VAL A 323 -24.71 4.82 0.81
C VAL A 323 -24.35 6.20 1.36
N ASN A 324 -25.21 6.77 2.21
CA ASN A 324 -24.96 8.09 2.81
C ASN A 324 -23.67 8.11 3.64
N ALA A 325 -23.43 7.07 4.44
CA ALA A 325 -22.19 6.95 5.21
C ALA A 325 -20.94 6.90 4.32
N ALA A 326 -21.01 6.24 3.16
CA ALA A 326 -19.91 6.18 2.21
C ALA A 326 -19.71 7.49 1.42
N THR A 327 -20.78 8.26 1.17
CA THR A 327 -20.74 9.54 0.46
C THR A 327 -20.32 10.70 1.36
N ASP A 328 -20.96 10.88 2.51
CA ASP A 328 -20.75 12.03 3.40
C ASP A 328 -19.64 11.78 4.43
N GLY A 329 -19.44 10.50 4.82
CA GLY A 329 -18.50 10.11 5.87
C GLY A 329 -17.05 9.95 5.42
N LEU A 330 -16.77 10.02 4.12
CA LEU A 330 -15.45 9.73 3.55
C LEU A 330 -14.39 10.78 3.92
N ASP A 331 -14.69 12.07 3.81
CA ASP A 331 -13.75 13.13 4.20
C ASP A 331 -13.44 13.09 5.70
N GLY A 332 -14.46 12.80 6.52
CA GLY A 332 -14.29 12.56 7.96
C GLY A 332 -13.48 11.29 8.26
N ALA A 333 -13.67 10.21 7.50
CA ALA A 333 -12.91 8.98 7.62
C ALA A 333 -11.43 9.22 7.29
N LEU A 334 -11.13 9.92 6.19
CA LEU A 334 -9.78 10.27 5.77
C LEU A 334 -9.05 11.19 6.77
N LYS A 335 -9.79 12.05 7.47
CA LYS A 335 -9.26 12.99 8.48
C LYS A 335 -9.28 12.43 9.91
N SER A 336 -9.73 11.19 10.11
CA SER A 336 -9.84 10.58 11.45
C SER A 336 -8.49 10.12 12.00
N ASP A 337 -8.44 9.85 13.31
CA ASP A 337 -7.25 9.27 13.96
C ASP A 337 -6.96 7.82 13.52
N ASP A 338 -7.94 7.12 12.94
CA ASP A 338 -7.81 5.78 12.34
C ASP A 338 -8.55 5.68 11.00
N PRO A 339 -7.96 6.24 9.92
CA PRO A 339 -8.60 6.26 8.61
C PRO A 339 -8.83 4.87 8.02
N ALA A 340 -7.92 3.91 8.28
CA ALA A 340 -8.04 2.54 7.79
C ALA A 340 -9.21 1.81 8.46
N GLY A 341 -9.35 1.94 9.79
CA GLY A 341 -10.51 1.41 10.52
C GLY A 341 -11.83 2.05 10.07
N ALA A 342 -11.82 3.36 9.79
CA ALA A 342 -12.99 4.06 9.26
C ALA A 342 -13.39 3.55 7.86
N ILE A 343 -12.43 3.31 6.95
CA ILE A 343 -12.70 2.72 5.63
C ILE A 343 -13.23 1.28 5.77
N ASN A 344 -12.65 0.45 6.63
CA ASN A 344 -13.13 -0.91 6.86
C ASN A 344 -14.57 -0.95 7.36
N GLU A 345 -14.94 -0.01 8.24
CA GLU A 345 -16.32 0.13 8.68
C GLU A 345 -17.27 0.47 7.54
N LEU A 346 -16.86 1.35 6.61
CA LEU A 346 -17.65 1.65 5.41
C LEU A 346 -17.77 0.44 4.48
N LEU A 347 -16.66 -0.29 4.24
CA LEU A 347 -16.65 -1.50 3.40
C LEU A 347 -17.59 -2.59 3.95
N ARG A 348 -17.54 -2.87 5.26
CA ARG A 348 -18.43 -3.84 5.92
C ARG A 348 -19.90 -3.43 5.83
N ARG A 349 -20.21 -2.15 6.03
CA ARG A 349 -21.58 -1.64 5.90
C ARG A 349 -22.12 -1.86 4.49
N LEU A 350 -21.36 -1.49 3.47
CA LEU A 350 -21.74 -1.70 2.07
C LEU A 350 -21.87 -3.19 1.72
N TYR A 351 -20.98 -4.04 2.24
CA TYR A 351 -21.06 -5.49 2.04
C TYR A 351 -22.31 -6.11 2.67
N SER A 352 -22.67 -5.70 3.88
CA SER A 352 -23.87 -6.20 4.58
C SER A 352 -25.17 -5.95 3.80
N VAL A 353 -25.23 -4.86 3.04
CA VAL A 353 -26.36 -4.51 2.16
C VAL A 353 -26.37 -5.39 0.91
N GLN A 354 -25.21 -5.74 0.36
CA GLN A 354 -25.09 -6.64 -0.78
C GLN A 354 -25.49 -8.08 -0.44
N ASP A 355 -25.06 -8.59 0.72
CA ASP A 355 -25.39 -9.96 1.15
C ASP A 355 -26.91 -10.12 1.43
N LEU A 356 -27.56 -9.03 1.82
CA LEU A 356 -28.99 -8.97 2.12
C LEU A 356 -29.67 -7.79 1.37
N PRO A 357 -29.86 -7.91 0.04
CA PRO A 357 -30.34 -6.79 -0.76
C PRO A 357 -31.78 -6.39 -0.39
N PRO A 358 -32.09 -5.08 -0.38
CA PRO A 358 -33.47 -4.60 -0.28
C PRO A 358 -34.29 -5.02 -1.51
N PRO A 359 -35.61 -5.19 -1.38
CA PRO A 359 -36.47 -5.44 -2.52
C PRO A 359 -36.57 -4.19 -3.42
N GLY A 360 -36.46 -4.39 -4.74
CA GLY A 360 -36.45 -3.30 -5.71
C GLY A 360 -35.44 -3.54 -6.85
N PRO A 361 -34.96 -2.48 -7.52
CA PRO A 361 -33.85 -2.60 -8.47
C PRO A 361 -32.58 -3.11 -7.76
N ASP A 362 -31.82 -3.97 -8.42
CA ASP A 362 -30.64 -4.64 -7.84
C ASP A 362 -29.54 -3.62 -7.45
N PRO A 363 -29.24 -3.43 -6.15
CA PRO A 363 -28.21 -2.50 -5.67
C PRO A 363 -26.79 -3.07 -5.81
N THR A 364 -26.63 -4.35 -6.13
CA THR A 364 -25.35 -5.07 -6.07
C THR A 364 -24.26 -4.36 -6.88
N SER A 365 -24.57 -3.97 -8.12
CA SER A 365 -23.63 -3.27 -9.00
C SER A 365 -23.20 -1.90 -8.45
N ALA A 366 -24.05 -1.21 -7.69
CA ALA A 366 -23.73 0.08 -7.08
C ALA A 366 -22.88 -0.09 -5.82
N MET A 367 -23.21 -1.09 -4.99
CA MET A 367 -22.44 -1.43 -3.78
C MET A 367 -21.03 -1.90 -4.14
N GLU A 368 -20.89 -2.75 -5.15
CA GLU A 368 -19.58 -3.20 -5.65
C GLU A 368 -18.75 -2.05 -6.22
N ALA A 369 -19.36 -1.15 -6.99
CA ALA A 369 -18.67 0.04 -7.51
C ALA A 369 -18.19 0.96 -6.38
N MET A 370 -19.02 1.19 -5.35
CA MET A 370 -18.65 2.02 -4.19
C MET A 370 -17.53 1.38 -3.36
N ARG A 371 -17.59 0.07 -3.11
CA ARG A 371 -16.51 -0.66 -2.41
C ARG A 371 -15.21 -0.64 -3.22
N ALA A 372 -15.28 -0.84 -4.53
CA ALA A 372 -14.11 -0.74 -5.41
C ALA A 372 -13.52 0.69 -5.38
N LEU A 373 -14.37 1.72 -5.33
CA LEU A 373 -13.93 3.11 -5.19
C LEU A 373 -13.22 3.35 -3.85
N LEU A 374 -13.78 2.88 -2.73
CA LEU A 374 -13.17 2.96 -1.40
C LEU A 374 -11.78 2.29 -1.34
N LEU A 375 -11.63 1.13 -1.99
CA LEU A 375 -10.33 0.45 -2.11
C LEU A 375 -9.33 1.28 -2.94
N ASN A 376 -9.76 1.91 -4.04
CA ASN A 376 -8.88 2.76 -4.86
C ASN A 376 -8.37 3.99 -4.11
N ILE A 377 -9.20 4.59 -3.25
CA ILE A 377 -8.84 5.78 -2.47
C ILE A 377 -8.25 5.44 -1.09
N SER A 378 -8.13 4.16 -0.75
CA SER A 378 -7.56 3.69 0.53
C SER A 378 -6.14 4.19 0.80
N SER A 379 -5.40 4.54 -0.27
CA SER A 379 -4.09 5.20 -0.17
C SER A 379 -4.13 6.51 0.64
N GLY A 380 -5.23 7.26 0.52
CA GLY A 380 -5.49 8.48 1.28
C GLY A 380 -5.69 8.22 2.79
N ALA A 381 -6.04 7.00 3.17
CA ALA A 381 -6.21 6.53 4.55
C ALA A 381 -5.01 5.74 5.09
N GLY A 382 -3.88 5.76 4.38
CA GLY A 382 -2.70 4.97 4.74
C GLY A 382 -2.85 3.47 4.46
N GLY A 383 -3.70 3.08 3.51
CA GLY A 383 -3.78 1.75 2.93
C GLY A 383 -2.50 1.36 2.18
N SER A 384 -2.23 0.06 2.07
CA SER A 384 -1.05 -0.47 1.38
C SER A 384 -1.20 -0.37 -0.15
N LEU A 385 -0.12 -0.64 -0.90
CA LEU A 385 -0.21 -0.78 -2.36
C LEU A 385 -1.09 -1.97 -2.78
N GLN A 386 -1.21 -2.99 -1.91
CA GLN A 386 -2.13 -4.13 -2.10
C GLN A 386 -3.60 -3.69 -2.02
N ASP A 387 -3.94 -2.78 -1.11
CA ASP A 387 -5.32 -2.27 -1.01
C ASP A 387 -5.71 -1.53 -2.29
N GLN A 388 -4.77 -0.76 -2.85
CA GLN A 388 -4.96 -0.05 -4.11
C GLN A 388 -5.01 -0.99 -5.31
N SER A 389 -4.18 -2.04 -5.35
CA SER A 389 -4.24 -3.04 -6.44
C SER A 389 -5.56 -3.79 -6.45
N ALA A 390 -6.11 -4.14 -5.28
CA ALA A 390 -7.45 -4.73 -5.16
C ALA A 390 -8.54 -3.78 -5.67
N GLY A 391 -8.44 -2.48 -5.38
CA GLY A 391 -9.32 -1.48 -5.97
C GLY A 391 -9.22 -1.42 -7.50
N ARG A 392 -7.99 -1.40 -8.04
CA ARG A 392 -7.74 -1.36 -9.50
C ARG A 392 -8.27 -2.60 -10.23
N ALA A 393 -8.13 -3.78 -9.64
CA ALA A 393 -8.64 -5.03 -10.20
C ALA A 393 -10.17 -5.00 -10.40
N HIS A 394 -10.88 -4.06 -9.76
CA HIS A 394 -12.31 -3.90 -9.84
C HIS A 394 -12.73 -2.58 -10.51
N MET A 395 -11.81 -1.92 -11.22
CA MET A 395 -12.05 -0.65 -11.90
C MET A 395 -13.17 -0.74 -12.95
N GLU A 396 -13.27 -1.86 -13.68
CA GLU A 396 -14.34 -2.07 -14.67
C GLU A 396 -15.74 -2.05 -14.02
N ARG A 397 -15.86 -2.45 -12.76
CA ARG A 397 -17.13 -2.39 -12.01
C ARG A 397 -17.54 -0.93 -11.74
N ILE A 398 -16.57 -0.05 -11.47
CA ILE A 398 -16.79 1.39 -11.33
C ILE A 398 -17.25 1.96 -12.67
N VAL A 399 -16.49 1.73 -13.75
CA VAL A 399 -16.82 2.25 -15.09
C VAL A 399 -18.19 1.78 -15.55
N GLY A 400 -18.45 0.47 -15.47
CA GLY A 400 -19.73 -0.12 -15.89
C GLY A 400 -20.92 0.37 -15.06
N HIS A 401 -20.73 0.74 -13.80
CA HIS A 401 -21.78 1.34 -12.98
C HIS A 401 -22.12 2.78 -13.46
N PHE A 402 -21.12 3.63 -13.66
CA PHE A 402 -21.34 5.01 -14.12
C PHE A 402 -21.89 5.09 -15.55
N GLU A 403 -21.55 4.14 -16.43
CA GLU A 403 -22.16 4.02 -17.76
C GLU A 403 -23.64 3.63 -17.69
N LYS A 404 -24.03 2.75 -16.76
CA LYS A 404 -25.45 2.38 -16.55
C LYS A 404 -26.29 3.54 -15.99
N LEU A 405 -25.66 4.49 -15.28
CA LEU A 405 -26.33 5.70 -14.77
C LEU A 405 -26.57 6.75 -15.87
N ALA A 406 -26.04 6.57 -17.08
CA ALA A 406 -26.24 7.51 -18.18
C ALA A 406 -27.75 7.69 -18.50
N GLY A 407 -28.23 8.93 -18.40
CA GLY A 407 -29.63 9.29 -18.63
C GLY A 407 -30.57 9.14 -17.43
N SER A 408 -30.07 8.69 -16.27
CA SER A 408 -30.85 8.58 -15.02
C SER A 408 -30.67 9.77 -14.07
N LEU A 409 -29.66 10.63 -14.31
CA LEU A 409 -29.37 11.81 -13.51
C LEU A 409 -30.25 13.03 -13.88
N PRO A 410 -30.43 14.00 -12.97
CA PRO A 410 -31.19 15.22 -13.24
C PRO A 410 -30.68 16.00 -14.47
N PRO A 411 -31.57 16.73 -15.19
CA PRO A 411 -31.17 17.57 -16.32
C PRO A 411 -30.10 18.59 -15.89
N GLY A 412 -28.92 18.53 -16.50
CA GLY A 412 -27.81 19.45 -16.21
C GLY A 412 -26.55 18.82 -15.60
N MET A 413 -26.60 17.57 -15.11
CA MET A 413 -25.40 16.87 -14.54
C MET A 413 -24.42 16.30 -15.58
N GLY A 414 -24.75 16.32 -16.88
CA GLY A 414 -23.92 15.72 -17.93
C GLY A 414 -23.94 14.18 -17.93
N ASP A 415 -23.16 13.56 -18.81
CA ASP A 415 -23.01 12.10 -18.89
C ASP A 415 -22.04 11.60 -17.81
N PRO A 416 -22.49 10.81 -16.81
CA PRO A 416 -21.61 10.24 -15.78
C PRO A 416 -20.55 9.29 -16.35
N GLY A 417 -20.75 8.74 -17.55
CA GLY A 417 -19.73 7.93 -18.24
C GLY A 417 -18.44 8.70 -18.54
N VAL A 418 -18.48 10.04 -18.63
CA VAL A 418 -17.28 10.89 -18.76
C VAL A 418 -16.38 10.78 -17.53
N TRP A 419 -16.96 10.73 -16.33
CA TRP A 419 -16.22 10.57 -15.08
C TRP A 419 -15.54 9.19 -15.03
N GLY A 420 -16.28 8.12 -15.35
CA GLY A 420 -15.73 6.76 -15.39
C GLY A 420 -14.55 6.61 -16.35
N ARG A 421 -14.66 7.16 -17.58
CA ARG A 421 -13.55 7.16 -18.56
C ARG A 421 -12.34 7.98 -18.10
N ALA A 422 -12.57 9.17 -17.52
CA ALA A 422 -11.49 10.02 -17.02
C ALA A 422 -10.77 9.40 -15.82
N PHE A 423 -11.50 8.71 -14.95
CA PHE A 423 -10.97 8.00 -13.78
C PHE A 423 -10.14 6.77 -14.19
N LEU A 424 -10.61 6.00 -15.18
CA LEU A 424 -9.84 4.89 -15.77
C LEU A 424 -8.51 5.38 -16.35
N LEU A 425 -8.53 6.47 -17.13
CA LEU A 425 -7.31 7.07 -17.67
C LEU A 425 -6.39 7.58 -16.58
N TYR A 426 -6.93 8.18 -15.51
CA TYR A 426 -6.13 8.62 -14.36
C TYR A 426 -5.43 7.46 -13.66
N SER A 427 -6.12 6.32 -13.48
CA SER A 427 -5.49 5.10 -12.96
C SER A 427 -4.34 4.67 -13.86
N ARG A 428 -4.54 4.63 -15.18
CA ARG A 428 -3.48 4.26 -16.14
C ARG A 428 -2.30 5.23 -16.15
N VAL A 429 -2.52 6.55 -15.96
CA VAL A 429 -1.43 7.52 -15.77
C VAL A 429 -0.57 7.12 -14.58
N ARG A 430 -1.22 6.75 -13.47
CA ARG A 430 -0.53 6.33 -12.26
C ARG A 430 0.22 5.02 -12.47
N ASP A 431 -0.43 4.01 -13.05
CA ASP A 431 0.16 2.69 -13.28
C ASP A 431 1.37 2.76 -14.22
N ALA A 432 1.22 3.44 -15.36
CA ALA A 432 2.34 3.66 -16.28
C ALA A 432 3.44 4.54 -15.65
N GLY A 433 3.05 5.47 -14.77
CA GLY A 433 3.96 6.27 -13.97
C GLY A 433 4.76 5.47 -12.95
N GLU A 434 4.13 4.53 -12.24
CA GLU A 434 4.75 3.62 -11.27
C GLU A 434 5.66 2.62 -11.98
N ALA A 435 5.25 2.11 -13.15
CA ALA A 435 6.05 1.21 -13.99
C ALA A 435 7.17 1.90 -14.79
N GLU A 436 7.22 3.25 -14.77
CA GLU A 436 8.10 4.06 -15.61
C GLU A 436 7.98 3.75 -17.12
N ASP A 437 6.79 3.35 -17.56
CA ASP A 437 6.49 3.05 -18.95
C ASP A 437 6.17 4.33 -19.72
N VAL A 438 7.23 4.91 -20.30
CA VAL A 438 7.14 6.12 -21.13
C VAL A 438 6.18 5.93 -22.31
N GLN A 439 6.09 4.74 -22.90
CA GLN A 439 5.23 4.52 -24.06
C GLN A 439 3.78 4.43 -23.65
N ALA A 440 3.46 3.67 -22.60
CA ALA A 440 2.11 3.63 -22.04
C ALA A 440 1.64 5.03 -21.59
N LEU A 441 2.52 5.85 -21.00
CA LEU A 441 2.20 7.24 -20.66
C LEU A 441 1.89 8.10 -21.90
N ARG A 442 2.61 7.92 -23.01
CA ARG A 442 2.29 8.62 -24.27
C ARG A 442 0.92 8.22 -24.80
N ASP A 443 0.61 6.93 -24.80
CA ASP A 443 -0.68 6.42 -25.26
C ASP A 443 -1.83 6.97 -24.39
N VAL A 444 -1.64 7.03 -23.07
CA VAL A 444 -2.61 7.62 -22.14
C VAL A 444 -2.77 9.13 -22.36
N VAL A 445 -1.70 9.87 -22.68
CA VAL A 445 -1.79 11.29 -23.06
C VAL A 445 -2.65 11.47 -24.31
N ASP A 446 -2.44 10.67 -25.35
CA ASP A 446 -3.21 10.74 -26.60
C ASP A 446 -4.70 10.44 -26.36
N GLU A 447 -5.01 9.44 -25.54
CA GLU A 447 -6.39 9.10 -25.15
C GLU A 447 -7.04 10.20 -24.29
N ALA A 448 -6.31 10.75 -23.31
CA ALA A 448 -6.80 11.85 -22.48
C ALA A 448 -7.07 13.12 -23.30
N GLU A 449 -6.23 13.42 -24.30
CA GLU A 449 -6.48 14.50 -25.25
C GLU A 449 -7.73 14.26 -26.10
N ALA A 450 -7.93 13.02 -26.58
CA ALA A 450 -9.12 12.67 -27.35
C ALA A 450 -10.39 12.83 -26.51
N LEU A 451 -10.34 12.42 -25.23
CA LEU A 451 -11.45 12.61 -24.29
C LEU A 451 -11.74 14.09 -24.06
N GLU A 452 -10.71 14.91 -23.80
CA GLU A 452 -10.86 16.37 -23.58
C GLU A 452 -11.51 17.08 -24.77
N LYS A 453 -11.13 16.70 -25.99
CA LYS A 453 -11.71 17.24 -27.25
C LYS A 453 -13.16 16.81 -27.47
N SER A 454 -13.56 15.65 -26.96
CA SER A 454 -14.91 15.09 -27.14
C SER A 454 -15.94 15.67 -26.16
N VAL A 455 -15.49 16.13 -24.98
CA VAL A 455 -16.36 16.67 -23.93
C VAL A 455 -16.60 18.17 -24.20
N PRO A 456 -17.82 18.72 -24.02
CA PRO A 456 -18.09 20.17 -24.14
C PRO A 456 -17.50 21.02 -22.98
N GLU A 457 -17.24 22.32 -23.21
CA GLU A 457 -16.65 23.21 -22.18
C GLU A 457 -17.53 23.36 -20.92
N GLY A 458 -18.85 23.37 -21.08
CA GLY A 458 -19.81 23.50 -19.96
C GLY A 458 -20.25 22.18 -19.33
N HIS A 459 -19.54 21.06 -19.57
CA HIS A 459 -19.91 19.76 -19.01
C HIS A 459 -19.50 19.64 -17.54
N SER A 460 -20.41 19.23 -16.65
CA SER A 460 -20.17 19.17 -15.20
C SER A 460 -18.96 18.33 -14.79
N PHE A 461 -18.62 17.27 -15.54
CA PHE A 461 -17.43 16.43 -15.27
C PHE A 461 -16.17 16.82 -16.07
N ARG A 462 -16.17 17.93 -16.81
CA ARG A 462 -14.99 18.33 -17.61
C ARG A 462 -13.74 18.55 -16.74
N PHE A 463 -13.93 19.02 -15.51
CA PHE A 463 -12.83 19.28 -14.58
C PHE A 463 -11.97 18.03 -14.34
N VAL A 464 -12.57 16.84 -14.20
CA VAL A 464 -11.83 15.58 -14.00
C VAL A 464 -11.01 15.23 -15.24
N VAL A 465 -11.56 15.43 -16.43
CA VAL A 465 -10.84 15.19 -17.69
C VAL A 465 -9.59 16.09 -17.79
N LEU A 466 -9.72 17.36 -17.43
CA LEU A 466 -8.59 18.31 -17.41
C LEU A 466 -7.56 17.93 -16.34
N MET A 467 -8.00 17.50 -15.16
CA MET A 467 -7.10 16.99 -14.11
C MET A 467 -6.33 15.75 -14.58
N THR A 468 -7.00 14.78 -15.21
CA THR A 468 -6.37 13.59 -15.77
C THR A 468 -5.34 13.94 -16.85
N LEU A 469 -5.68 14.83 -17.77
CA LEU A 469 -4.77 15.27 -18.83
C LEU A 469 -3.56 16.03 -18.26
N GLY A 470 -3.78 16.90 -17.28
CA GLY A 470 -2.71 17.57 -16.55
C GLY A 470 -1.78 16.58 -15.86
N ALA A 471 -2.34 15.59 -15.15
CA ALA A 471 -1.55 14.54 -14.50
C ALA A 471 -0.74 13.71 -15.52
N ALA A 472 -1.32 13.36 -16.67
CA ALA A 472 -0.65 12.62 -17.73
C ALA A 472 0.56 13.39 -18.28
N TYR A 473 0.36 14.67 -18.63
CA TYR A 473 1.44 15.55 -19.09
C TYR A 473 2.53 15.74 -18.03
N GLY A 474 2.12 16.00 -16.78
CA GLY A 474 3.04 16.21 -15.68
C GLY A 474 3.90 14.97 -15.40
N ARG A 475 3.29 13.78 -15.39
CA ARG A 475 4.01 12.52 -15.13
C ARG A 475 4.94 12.15 -16.28
N LEU A 476 4.47 12.26 -17.53
CA LEU A 476 5.32 12.03 -18.69
C LEU A 476 6.51 12.99 -18.71
N GLY A 477 6.27 14.29 -18.50
CA GLY A 477 7.31 15.31 -18.45
C GLY A 477 8.32 15.07 -17.33
N ALA A 478 7.87 14.68 -16.14
CA ALA A 478 8.76 14.34 -15.04
C ALA A 478 9.66 13.12 -15.37
N LEU A 479 9.09 12.08 -15.98
CA LEU A 479 9.82 10.86 -16.31
C LEU A 479 10.83 11.06 -17.46
N THR A 480 10.47 11.85 -18.46
CA THR A 480 11.36 12.18 -19.60
C THR A 480 12.27 13.37 -19.33
N ARG A 481 12.15 14.01 -18.16
CA ARG A 481 12.82 15.28 -17.81
C ARG A 481 12.56 16.39 -18.84
N ASP A 482 11.34 16.43 -19.36
CA ASP A 482 10.90 17.42 -20.34
C ASP A 482 10.15 18.57 -19.64
N GLU A 483 10.85 19.70 -19.45
CA GLU A 483 10.31 20.91 -18.83
C GLU A 483 9.11 21.49 -19.61
N GLU A 484 9.04 21.32 -20.93
CA GLU A 484 7.93 21.82 -21.75
C GLU A 484 6.64 21.04 -21.49
N LEU A 485 6.73 19.71 -21.39
CA LEU A 485 5.59 18.86 -21.00
C LEU A 485 5.12 19.16 -19.57
N MET A 486 6.04 19.37 -18.63
CA MET A 486 5.70 19.79 -17.27
C MET A 486 5.00 21.16 -17.25
N LEU A 487 5.49 22.15 -18.01
CA LEU A 487 4.82 23.45 -18.14
C LEU A 487 3.44 23.34 -18.80
N ARG A 488 3.29 22.46 -19.78
CA ARG A 488 2.02 22.20 -20.47
C ARG A 488 0.97 21.59 -19.53
N SER A 489 1.37 20.90 -18.47
CA SER A 489 0.46 20.34 -17.47
C SER A 489 -0.26 21.40 -16.64
N LEU A 490 0.43 22.51 -16.30
CA LEU A 490 -0.04 23.48 -15.29
C LEU A 490 -1.40 24.13 -15.63
N PRO A 491 -1.66 24.62 -16.86
CA PRO A 491 -2.93 25.24 -17.18
C PRO A 491 -4.12 24.26 -17.11
N TYR A 492 -3.90 22.97 -17.39
CA TYR A 492 -4.94 21.96 -17.28
C TYR A 492 -5.30 21.67 -15.83
N LEU A 493 -4.28 21.59 -14.98
CA LEU A 493 -4.43 21.44 -13.54
C LEU A 493 -5.13 22.65 -12.88
N GLU A 494 -4.75 23.88 -13.23
CA GLU A 494 -5.40 25.12 -12.76
C GLU A 494 -6.89 25.17 -13.15
N LYS A 495 -7.20 24.87 -14.41
CA LYS A 495 -8.59 24.86 -14.92
C LYS A 495 -9.40 23.71 -14.32
N GLY A 496 -8.79 22.54 -14.13
CA GLY A 496 -9.41 21.41 -13.45
C GLY A 496 -9.82 21.77 -12.02
N MET A 497 -8.93 22.37 -11.23
CA MET A 497 -9.26 22.81 -9.87
C MET A 497 -10.38 23.85 -9.83
N SER A 498 -10.27 24.90 -10.66
CA SER A 498 -11.28 25.98 -10.71
C SER A 498 -12.64 25.43 -11.15
N GLY A 499 -12.62 24.47 -12.07
CA GLY A 499 -13.80 23.78 -12.59
C GLY A 499 -14.58 22.93 -11.58
N ILE A 500 -13.99 22.55 -10.44
CA ILE A 500 -14.71 21.81 -9.38
C ILE A 500 -15.87 22.65 -8.86
N LYS A 501 -15.60 23.89 -8.44
CA LYS A 501 -16.61 24.82 -7.91
C LYS A 501 -17.59 25.29 -8.98
N GLU A 502 -17.13 25.37 -10.23
CA GLU A 502 -17.95 25.80 -11.37
C GLU A 502 -18.81 24.67 -11.96
N SER A 503 -18.63 23.42 -11.52
CA SER A 503 -19.32 22.24 -12.06
C SER A 503 -20.83 22.19 -11.79
N GLY A 504 -21.30 22.90 -10.75
CA GLY A 504 -22.68 22.88 -10.29
C GLY A 504 -23.13 21.56 -9.66
N LEU A 505 -22.19 20.65 -9.32
CA LEU A 505 -22.50 19.39 -8.64
C LEU A 505 -22.86 19.66 -7.16
N PRO A 506 -23.88 18.99 -6.60
CA PRO A 506 -24.34 19.22 -5.23
C PRO A 506 -23.29 18.86 -4.16
N PHE A 507 -22.33 18.00 -4.50
CA PHE A 507 -21.21 17.58 -3.67
C PHE A 507 -19.88 18.28 -4.03
N ALA A 508 -19.90 19.30 -4.90
CA ALA A 508 -18.66 19.96 -5.38
C ALA A 508 -17.82 20.57 -4.26
N ASP A 509 -18.47 21.11 -3.22
CA ASP A 509 -17.80 21.69 -2.05
C ASP A 509 -17.28 20.64 -1.06
N GLU A 510 -17.77 19.41 -1.17
CA GLU A 510 -17.40 18.26 -0.33
C GLU A 510 -16.34 17.36 -0.98
N LEU A 511 -16.14 17.49 -2.32
CA LEU A 511 -15.06 16.79 -2.99
C LEU A 511 -13.72 17.25 -2.44
N PRO A 512 -12.87 16.33 -1.94
CA PRO A 512 -11.53 16.69 -1.55
C PRO A 512 -10.80 17.22 -2.79
N VAL A 513 -10.56 18.54 -2.83
CA VAL A 513 -9.82 19.16 -3.92
C VAL A 513 -8.41 18.58 -3.89
N PRO A 514 -7.93 17.96 -4.99
CA PRO A 514 -6.56 17.47 -5.05
C PRO A 514 -5.62 18.66 -4.83
N TYR A 515 -4.89 18.68 -3.71
CA TYR A 515 -3.98 19.78 -3.45
C TYR A 515 -2.74 19.63 -4.34
N LEU A 516 -2.59 20.55 -5.28
CA LEU A 516 -1.45 20.61 -6.19
C LEU A 516 -0.29 21.39 -5.55
N PRO A 517 0.97 21.16 -5.99
CA PRO A 517 2.08 22.04 -5.67
C PRO A 517 1.69 23.48 -5.99
N ASP A 518 2.18 24.45 -5.24
CA ASP A 518 1.99 25.87 -5.54
C ASP A 518 2.38 26.13 -7.00
N ILE A 519 1.36 26.34 -7.86
CA ILE A 519 1.54 26.28 -9.31
C ILE A 519 2.36 27.47 -9.80
N ASP A 520 2.24 28.62 -9.12
CA ASP A 520 3.03 29.81 -9.44
C ASP A 520 4.51 29.58 -9.11
N LEU A 521 4.80 28.97 -7.96
CA LEU A 521 6.18 28.58 -7.63
C LEU A 521 6.72 27.46 -8.53
N LEU A 522 5.89 26.48 -8.90
CA LEU A 522 6.29 25.41 -9.81
C LEU A 522 6.56 25.95 -11.21
N ARG A 523 5.74 26.88 -11.69
CA ARG A 523 5.96 27.62 -12.92
C ARG A 523 7.26 28.40 -12.86
N ALA A 524 7.49 29.16 -11.78
CA ALA A 524 8.72 29.90 -11.56
C ALA A 524 9.95 28.97 -11.51
N ALA A 525 9.82 27.77 -10.94
CA ALA A 525 10.90 26.79 -10.90
C ALA A 525 11.24 26.25 -12.30
N LEU A 526 10.22 25.86 -13.07
CA LEU A 526 10.38 25.34 -14.43
C LEU A 526 10.90 26.41 -15.40
N THR A 527 10.53 27.68 -15.23
CA THR A 527 11.04 28.79 -16.06
C THR A 527 12.33 29.42 -15.50
N ARG A 528 12.77 29.00 -14.30
CA ARG A 528 13.89 29.58 -13.55
C ARG A 528 13.72 31.07 -13.26
N ASP A 529 12.47 31.54 -13.11
CA ASP A 529 12.12 32.92 -12.78
C ASP A 529 12.22 33.17 -11.27
N THR A 530 13.44 33.46 -10.82
CA THR A 530 13.71 33.78 -9.41
C THR A 530 13.04 35.07 -8.91
N ALA A 531 12.62 35.99 -9.80
CA ALA A 531 11.94 37.21 -9.40
C ALA A 531 10.48 36.94 -9.03
N ALA A 532 9.78 36.18 -9.88
CA ALA A 532 8.42 35.73 -9.60
C ALA A 532 8.34 34.93 -8.29
N ALA A 533 9.31 34.04 -8.03
CA ALA A 533 9.38 33.27 -6.79
C ALA A 533 9.64 34.12 -5.53
N LYS A 534 10.33 35.26 -5.65
CA LYS A 534 10.53 36.18 -4.52
C LYS A 534 9.26 36.94 -4.18
N ASP A 535 8.52 37.37 -5.19
CA ASP A 535 7.29 38.15 -5.04
C ASP A 535 6.09 37.29 -4.58
N HIS A 536 6.17 35.97 -4.75
CA HIS A 536 5.16 35.01 -4.30
C HIS A 536 5.50 34.41 -2.93
N ASP A 537 4.71 34.72 -1.91
CA ASP A 537 4.87 34.17 -0.55
C ASP A 537 3.91 32.99 -0.33
N PRO A 538 4.40 31.79 0.04
CA PRO A 538 3.56 30.63 0.28
C PRO A 538 2.53 30.90 1.36
N VAL A 539 1.26 30.60 1.05
CA VAL A 539 0.13 30.77 1.97
C VAL A 539 0.40 29.96 3.25
N PRO A 540 0.39 30.60 4.44
CA PRO A 540 0.64 29.89 5.69
C PRO A 540 -0.51 28.93 6.02
N PRO A 541 -0.23 27.83 6.73
CA PRO A 541 -1.25 26.88 7.12
C PRO A 541 -2.22 27.53 8.15
N PRO A 542 -3.52 27.17 8.13
CA PRO A 542 -4.49 27.72 9.07
C PRO A 542 -4.19 27.29 10.53
N PRO A 543 -4.66 28.04 11.55
CA PRO A 543 -4.56 27.60 12.94
C PRO A 543 -5.26 26.25 13.15
N GLY A 544 -4.55 25.26 13.73
CA GLY A 544 -5.08 23.91 13.90
C GLY A 544 -5.04 23.03 12.65
N ALA A 545 -4.23 23.41 11.64
CA ALA A 545 -3.99 22.61 10.44
C ALA A 545 -3.60 21.15 10.74
N SER A 546 -4.05 20.23 9.88
CA SER A 546 -3.67 18.83 9.97
C SER A 546 -2.18 18.62 9.68
N THR A 547 -1.64 17.45 10.05
CA THR A 547 -0.25 17.08 9.73
C THR A 547 -0.01 17.08 8.22
N GLU A 548 -0.98 16.64 7.42
CA GLU A 548 -0.92 16.75 5.95
C GLU A 548 -0.86 18.19 5.45
N ASP A 549 -1.66 19.09 6.03
CA ASP A 549 -1.72 20.49 5.63
C ASP A 549 -0.41 21.22 5.94
N LEU A 550 0.21 20.89 7.08
CA LEU A 550 1.53 21.41 7.46
C LEU A 550 2.63 20.94 6.51
N HIS A 551 2.70 19.64 6.20
CA HIS A 551 3.70 19.10 5.28
C HIS A 551 3.57 19.71 3.88
N ARG A 552 2.33 19.90 3.45
CA ARG A 552 2.03 20.54 2.18
C ARG A 552 2.47 22.01 2.12
N SER A 553 2.24 22.79 3.18
CA SER A 553 2.80 24.14 3.28
C SER A 553 4.33 24.10 3.19
N ALA A 554 4.96 23.15 3.89
CA ALA A 554 6.41 22.96 3.87
C ALA A 554 6.94 22.69 2.45
N LEU A 555 6.23 21.92 1.61
CA LEU A 555 6.63 21.70 0.20
C LEU A 555 6.69 23.00 -0.60
N SER A 556 5.73 23.91 -0.42
CA SER A 556 5.73 25.21 -1.10
C SER A 556 6.87 26.10 -0.62
N VAL A 557 7.14 26.11 0.69
CA VAL A 557 8.30 26.83 1.27
C VAL A 557 9.62 26.25 0.76
N ALA A 558 9.74 24.91 0.68
CA ALA A 558 10.92 24.24 0.15
C ALA A 558 11.16 24.58 -1.33
N LEU A 559 10.09 24.64 -2.13
CA LEU A 559 10.19 25.01 -3.54
C LEU A 559 10.67 26.46 -3.70
N ARG A 560 10.12 27.40 -2.94
CA ARG A 560 10.60 28.79 -2.93
C ARG A 560 12.06 28.86 -2.50
N TYR A 561 12.43 28.19 -1.40
CA TYR A 561 13.80 28.14 -0.92
C TYR A 561 14.78 27.63 -2.00
N SER A 562 14.40 26.61 -2.76
CA SER A 562 15.24 26.05 -3.82
C SER A 562 15.62 27.09 -4.90
N LEU A 563 14.75 28.09 -5.13
CA LEU A 563 14.92 29.17 -6.10
C LEU A 563 15.56 30.42 -5.50
N THR A 564 15.14 30.83 -4.30
CA THR A 564 15.56 32.08 -3.66
C THR A 564 16.85 31.94 -2.87
N ARG A 565 17.10 30.73 -2.33
CA ARG A 565 18.12 30.42 -1.33
C ARG A 565 18.08 31.34 -0.10
N ASP A 566 16.90 31.86 0.24
CA ASP A 566 16.70 32.70 1.43
C ASP A 566 16.77 31.85 2.71
N ARG A 567 17.58 32.29 3.68
CA ARG A 567 17.70 31.60 4.97
C ARG A 567 16.41 31.62 5.78
N ALA A 568 15.60 32.67 5.65
CA ALA A 568 14.33 32.77 6.37
C ALA A 568 13.32 31.70 5.91
N ASP A 569 13.31 31.37 4.60
CA ASP A 569 12.49 30.29 4.05
C ASP A 569 12.98 28.93 4.58
N LEU A 570 14.29 28.71 4.69
CA LEU A 570 14.85 27.47 5.27
C LEU A 570 14.49 27.29 6.74
N ASP A 571 14.55 28.35 7.55
CA ASP A 571 14.15 28.29 8.96
C ASP A 571 12.64 28.06 9.12
N ARG A 572 11.81 28.68 8.26
CA ARG A 572 10.36 28.41 8.21
C ARG A 572 10.07 26.97 7.82
N LEU A 573 10.75 26.45 6.80
CA LEU A 573 10.63 25.06 6.35
C LEU A 573 10.92 24.08 7.49
N ILE A 574 12.02 24.27 8.21
CA ILE A 574 12.38 23.44 9.36
C ILE A 574 11.31 23.52 10.46
N GLY A 575 10.82 24.72 10.77
CA GLY A 575 9.76 24.91 11.76
C GLY A 575 8.46 24.18 11.43
N GLU A 576 8.02 24.23 10.16
CA GLU A 576 6.82 23.52 9.69
C GLU A 576 7.04 22.00 9.69
N LEU A 577 8.20 21.51 9.26
CA LEU A 577 8.51 20.08 9.24
C LEU A 577 8.72 19.47 10.64
N GLU A 578 9.17 20.24 11.63
CA GLU A 578 9.22 19.78 13.03
C GLU A 578 7.81 19.57 13.61
N LEU A 579 6.85 20.44 13.29
CA LEU A 579 5.45 20.20 13.65
C LEU A 579 4.89 18.95 12.97
N VAL A 580 5.30 18.68 11.73
CA VAL A 580 4.97 17.43 11.03
C VAL A 580 5.58 16.22 11.75
N ARG A 581 6.85 16.30 12.16
CA ARG A 581 7.54 15.25 12.93
C ARG A 581 6.83 14.93 14.24
N ASP A 582 6.36 15.93 14.96
CA ASP A 582 5.58 15.73 16.19
C ASP A 582 4.27 14.99 15.89
N GLY A 583 3.55 15.38 14.83
CA GLY A 583 2.37 14.65 14.36
C GLY A 583 2.68 13.18 13.99
N VAL A 584 3.79 12.93 13.29
CA VAL A 584 4.22 11.58 12.92
C VAL A 584 4.54 10.74 14.16
N ARG A 585 5.20 11.30 15.17
CA ARG A 585 5.50 10.61 16.45
C ARG A 585 4.25 10.25 17.25
N GLU A 586 3.19 11.04 17.11
CA GLU A 586 1.87 10.74 17.65
C GLU A 586 1.09 9.71 16.83
N GLY A 587 1.66 9.22 15.72
CA GLY A 587 1.04 8.23 14.82
C GLY A 587 0.16 8.84 13.73
N ARG A 588 0.14 10.16 13.58
CA ARG A 588 -0.66 10.88 12.56
C ARG A 588 0.05 10.91 11.20
N ALA A 589 -0.73 10.94 10.12
CA ALA A 589 -0.27 11.04 8.73
C ALA A 589 0.89 10.08 8.36
N PRO A 590 0.77 8.75 8.60
CA PRO A 590 1.85 7.80 8.34
C PRO A 590 2.33 7.82 6.89
N ARG A 591 1.43 8.13 5.93
CA ARG A 591 1.73 8.17 4.49
C ARG A 591 2.87 9.12 4.10
N ILE A 592 3.05 10.22 4.84
CA ILE A 592 4.05 11.24 4.55
C ILE A 592 5.26 11.15 5.49
N ALA A 593 5.23 10.23 6.46
CA ALA A 593 6.22 10.18 7.54
C ALA A 593 7.64 10.05 6.98
N ALA A 594 7.91 9.02 6.18
CA ALA A 594 9.24 8.77 5.62
C ALA A 594 9.74 9.94 4.74
N GLU A 595 8.87 10.52 3.91
CA GLU A 595 9.23 11.64 3.04
C GLU A 595 9.45 12.94 3.80
N ALA A 596 8.52 13.32 4.67
CA ALA A 596 8.59 14.56 5.45
C ALA A 596 9.80 14.57 6.39
N LEU A 597 10.07 13.44 7.06
CA LEU A 597 11.24 13.29 7.92
C LEU A 597 12.55 13.33 7.12
N TRP A 598 12.55 12.81 5.90
CA TRP A 598 13.72 12.90 5.02
C TRP A 598 13.96 14.35 4.56
N GLN A 599 12.90 15.07 4.20
CA GLN A 599 12.98 16.49 3.85
C GLN A 599 13.48 17.32 5.03
N LEU A 600 13.06 17.00 6.25
CA LEU A 600 13.56 17.62 7.47
C LEU A 600 15.06 17.34 7.66
N ALA A 601 15.49 16.11 7.44
CA ALA A 601 16.91 15.72 7.50
C ALA A 601 17.75 16.53 6.50
N MET A 602 17.27 16.67 5.26
CA MET A 602 17.89 17.48 4.22
C MET A 602 17.95 18.97 4.61
N ALA A 603 16.86 19.52 5.13
CA ALA A 603 16.81 20.92 5.56
C ALA A 603 17.77 21.20 6.72
N TYR A 604 17.88 20.28 7.69
CA TYR A 604 18.88 20.36 8.75
C TYR A 604 20.30 20.29 8.22
N ARG A 605 20.57 19.39 7.26
CA ARG A 605 21.89 19.28 6.63
C ARG A 605 22.28 20.56 5.91
N GLU A 606 21.38 21.14 5.13
CA GLU A 606 21.60 22.39 4.40
C GLU A 606 21.88 23.56 5.37
N ARG A 607 21.10 23.67 6.46
CA ARG A 607 21.33 24.68 7.50
C ARG A 607 22.69 24.50 8.19
N GLY A 608 23.06 23.25 8.50
CA GLY A 608 24.36 22.92 9.11
C GLY A 608 25.53 23.32 8.21
N VAL A 609 25.47 23.01 6.92
CA VAL A 609 26.47 23.43 5.92
C VAL A 609 26.53 24.96 5.83
N GLY A 610 25.39 25.65 5.76
CA GLY A 610 25.34 27.11 5.69
C GLY A 610 25.85 27.84 6.93
N ASN A 611 25.89 27.15 8.09
CA ASN A 611 26.37 27.67 9.37
C ASN A 611 27.77 27.20 9.76
N ASP A 612 28.45 26.42 8.90
CA ASP A 612 29.69 25.69 9.22
C ASP A 612 29.56 24.74 10.44
N ASP A 613 28.34 24.30 10.77
CA ASP A 613 28.02 23.39 11.88
C ASP A 613 27.58 22.02 11.35
N VAL A 614 28.43 21.42 10.53
CA VAL A 614 28.16 20.13 9.85
C VAL A 614 28.17 18.94 10.84
N ARG A 615 28.47 19.19 12.12
CA ARG A 615 28.45 18.19 13.20
C ARG A 615 27.11 18.11 13.95
N ASP A 616 26.16 18.98 13.63
CA ASP A 616 24.79 18.86 14.13
C ASP A 616 24.23 17.46 13.79
N ILE A 617 23.69 16.80 14.81
CA ILE A 617 23.14 15.45 14.70
C ILE A 617 21.67 15.46 14.32
N ALA A 618 20.99 16.61 14.33
CA ALA A 618 19.58 16.74 14.00
C ALA A 618 19.24 16.16 12.61
N ALA A 619 20.12 16.39 11.62
CA ALA A 619 19.99 15.80 10.29
C ALA A 619 20.05 14.25 10.33
N LEU A 620 20.95 13.68 11.13
CA LEU A 620 21.08 12.23 11.27
C LEU A 620 19.93 11.60 12.05
N GLU A 621 19.42 12.29 13.08
CA GLU A 621 18.25 11.83 13.85
C GLU A 621 16.99 11.81 12.97
N ALA A 622 16.73 12.89 12.22
CA ALA A 622 15.63 12.95 11.28
C ALA A 622 15.78 11.91 10.15
N ALA A 623 17.00 11.70 9.63
CA ALA A 623 17.28 10.66 8.63
C ALA A 623 17.02 9.25 9.16
N LYS A 624 17.42 8.95 10.41
CA LYS A 624 17.14 7.67 11.06
C LYS A 624 15.63 7.45 11.24
N GLU A 625 14.91 8.46 11.72
CA GLU A 625 13.44 8.40 11.83
C GLU A 625 12.79 8.18 10.46
N ALA A 626 13.26 8.86 9.42
CA ALA A 626 12.78 8.69 8.04
C ALA A 626 12.99 7.26 7.52
N LEU A 627 14.20 6.70 7.69
CA LEU A 627 14.51 5.33 7.28
C LEU A 627 13.72 4.30 8.09
N THR A 628 13.44 4.57 9.37
CA THR A 628 12.63 3.70 10.24
C THR A 628 11.16 3.73 9.83
N ALA A 629 10.62 4.91 9.52
CA ALA A 629 9.28 5.06 8.96
C ALA A 629 9.16 4.33 7.61
N LEU A 630 10.16 4.47 6.74
CA LEU A 630 10.20 3.78 5.46
C LEU A 630 10.21 2.25 5.64
N ALA A 631 11.04 1.75 6.56
CA ALA A 631 11.10 0.33 6.88
C ALA A 631 9.76 -0.22 7.40
N ALA A 632 9.05 0.56 8.22
CA ALA A 632 7.70 0.24 8.68
C ALA A 632 6.69 0.21 7.52
N ASP A 633 6.78 1.14 6.58
CA ASP A 633 5.93 1.17 5.38
C ASP A 633 6.19 -0.03 4.47
N VAL A 634 7.45 -0.49 4.36
CA VAL A 634 7.82 -1.71 3.61
C VAL A 634 7.22 -2.95 4.26
N LEU A 635 7.28 -3.09 5.59
CA LEU A 635 6.67 -4.22 6.30
C LEU A 635 5.15 -4.30 6.13
N LEU A 636 4.49 -3.14 6.01
CA LEU A 636 3.04 -3.07 5.74
C LEU A 636 2.67 -3.57 4.35
N GLN A 637 3.61 -3.60 3.41
CA GLN A 637 3.34 -4.12 2.07
C GLN A 637 3.22 -5.64 2.11
N ALA A 638 2.27 -6.17 1.35
CA ALA A 638 2.23 -7.58 1.01
C ALA A 638 2.95 -7.79 -0.32
N GLY A 639 3.91 -8.70 -0.33
CA GLY A 639 4.71 -9.03 -1.50
C GLY A 639 5.94 -8.13 -1.66
N ALA A 640 7.00 -8.71 -2.22
CA ALA A 640 8.31 -8.11 -2.42
C ALA A 640 8.28 -7.03 -3.49
N GLU A 641 7.36 -7.11 -4.47
CA GLU A 641 7.15 -6.08 -5.47
C GLU A 641 6.72 -4.75 -4.84
N HIS A 642 5.62 -4.77 -4.08
CA HIS A 642 5.14 -3.59 -3.35
C HIS A 642 6.17 -3.13 -2.29
N GLY A 643 6.81 -4.08 -1.61
CA GLY A 643 7.90 -3.81 -0.68
C GLY A 643 9.06 -3.06 -1.33
N LEU A 644 9.50 -3.48 -2.53
CA LEU A 644 10.56 -2.81 -3.28
C LEU A 644 10.15 -1.42 -3.75
N LEU A 645 8.94 -1.26 -4.31
CA LEU A 645 8.44 0.05 -4.73
C LEU A 645 8.48 1.06 -3.57
N THR A 646 8.18 0.59 -2.36
CA THR A 646 8.28 1.40 -1.14
C THR A 646 9.73 1.60 -0.71
N ALA A 647 10.56 0.56 -0.75
CA ALA A 647 11.95 0.58 -0.28
C ALA A 647 12.94 1.28 -1.23
N ARG A 648 12.57 1.54 -2.50
CA ARG A 648 13.48 2.01 -3.56
C ARG A 648 14.31 3.23 -3.17
N ALA A 649 13.72 4.17 -2.41
CA ALA A 649 14.44 5.35 -1.93
C ALA A 649 15.35 5.05 -0.72
N GLY A 650 15.09 3.99 0.03
CA GLY A 650 15.74 3.65 1.30
C GLY A 650 17.23 3.33 1.17
N ALA A 651 17.64 2.58 0.14
CA ALA A 651 19.04 2.25 -0.07
C ALA A 651 19.90 3.51 -0.32
N SER A 652 19.44 4.39 -1.22
CA SER A 652 20.12 5.67 -1.52
C SER A 652 20.16 6.61 -0.30
N ARG A 653 19.02 6.75 0.40
CA ARG A 653 18.92 7.53 1.64
C ARG A 653 19.84 6.99 2.73
N GLY A 654 19.94 5.67 2.86
CA GLY A 654 20.85 4.98 3.78
C GLY A 654 22.31 5.29 3.50
N VAL A 655 22.73 5.22 2.22
CA VAL A 655 24.08 5.62 1.78
C VAL A 655 24.37 7.08 2.10
N GLN A 656 23.43 7.98 1.80
CA GLN A 656 23.62 9.41 2.03
C GLN A 656 23.73 9.74 3.53
N ALA A 657 22.84 9.17 4.36
CA ALA A 657 22.91 9.31 5.82
C ALA A 657 24.20 8.69 6.39
N ALA A 658 24.66 7.57 5.83
CA ALA A 658 25.92 6.94 6.24
C ALA A 658 27.14 7.80 5.92
N LEU A 659 27.20 8.44 4.75
CA LEU A 659 28.25 9.40 4.40
C LEU A 659 28.25 10.61 5.35
N TRP A 660 27.07 11.13 5.70
CA TRP A 660 26.95 12.21 6.68
C TRP A 660 27.50 11.78 8.04
N ALA A 661 27.10 10.61 8.55
CA ALA A 661 27.56 10.06 9.81
C ALA A 661 29.08 9.79 9.81
N ALA A 662 29.58 9.17 8.74
CA ALA A 662 31.02 8.91 8.55
C ALA A 662 31.84 10.21 8.55
N SER A 663 31.35 11.26 7.88
CA SER A 663 32.02 12.58 7.88
C SER A 663 32.12 13.23 9.27
N GLN A 664 31.26 12.81 10.21
CA GLN A 664 31.25 13.25 11.59
C GLN A 664 32.00 12.30 12.54
N GLY A 665 32.57 11.19 12.05
CA GLY A 665 33.21 10.15 12.86
C GLY A 665 32.22 9.26 13.63
N ARG A 666 30.94 9.25 13.22
CA ARG A 666 29.85 8.50 13.87
C ARG A 666 29.64 7.15 13.20
N LEU A 667 30.55 6.21 13.50
CA LEU A 667 30.63 4.94 12.79
C LEU A 667 29.43 4.01 13.03
N HIS A 668 28.94 3.97 14.27
CA HIS A 668 27.78 3.14 14.62
C HIS A 668 26.54 3.56 13.83
N GLU A 669 26.29 4.86 13.75
CA GLU A 669 25.18 5.45 13.01
C GLU A 669 25.36 5.28 11.50
N ALA A 670 26.59 5.34 10.99
CA ALA A 670 26.87 5.09 9.58
C ALA A 670 26.49 3.66 9.18
N VAL A 671 26.93 2.65 9.95
CA VAL A 671 26.58 1.26 9.68
C VAL A 671 25.09 1.01 9.89
N ALA A 672 24.49 1.55 10.95
CA ALA A 672 23.04 1.42 11.17
C ALA A 672 22.22 1.99 10.01
N ALA A 673 22.62 3.14 9.43
CA ALA A 673 21.95 3.72 8.27
C ALA A 673 22.10 2.85 7.01
N LEU A 674 23.27 2.24 6.79
CA LEU A 674 23.49 1.30 5.67
C LEU A 674 22.66 0.03 5.84
N GLU A 675 22.64 -0.56 7.03
CA GLU A 675 21.87 -1.76 7.34
C GLU A 675 20.37 -1.51 7.19
N LEU A 676 19.88 -0.38 7.72
CA LEU A 676 18.48 0.00 7.63
C LEU A 676 18.07 0.36 6.21
N GLY A 677 18.95 0.93 5.38
CA GLY A 677 18.60 1.30 4.00
C GLY A 677 18.67 0.14 3.01
N ARG A 678 19.71 -0.69 3.08
CA ARG A 678 20.05 -1.66 2.03
C ARG A 678 19.29 -2.97 2.14
N ALA A 679 19.08 -3.47 3.35
CA ALA A 679 18.42 -4.74 3.53
C ALA A 679 16.90 -4.64 3.58
N LEU A 680 16.27 -3.47 3.34
CA LEU A 680 14.85 -3.24 3.66
C LEU A 680 13.91 -4.31 3.13
N VAL A 681 13.96 -4.59 1.83
CA VAL A 681 13.05 -5.58 1.21
C VAL A 681 13.37 -6.99 1.68
N LEU A 682 14.64 -7.38 1.69
CA LEU A 682 15.05 -8.70 2.16
C LEU A 682 14.75 -8.91 3.65
N HIS A 683 14.91 -7.87 4.46
CA HIS A 683 14.63 -7.85 5.88
C HIS A 683 13.12 -7.90 6.11
N ALA A 684 12.33 -7.14 5.36
CA ALA A 684 10.88 -7.18 5.42
C ALA A 684 10.29 -8.53 4.98
N ALA A 685 10.83 -9.14 3.93
CA ALA A 685 10.47 -10.50 3.52
C ALA A 685 10.77 -11.51 4.64
N SER A 686 11.99 -11.46 5.19
CA SER A 686 12.39 -12.34 6.30
C SER A 686 11.64 -12.09 7.61
N THR A 687 11.22 -10.86 7.87
CA THR A 687 10.44 -10.50 9.06
C THR A 687 9.01 -10.97 8.88
N SER A 688 8.44 -10.80 7.68
CA SER A 688 7.08 -11.24 7.34
C SER A 688 6.89 -12.74 7.54
N SER A 689 7.88 -13.57 7.20
CA SER A 689 7.81 -15.02 7.43
C SER A 689 7.87 -15.42 8.90
N ALA A 690 8.45 -14.58 9.77
CA ALA A 690 8.54 -14.81 11.22
C ALA A 690 7.39 -14.17 12.03
N VAL A 691 6.48 -13.43 11.39
CA VAL A 691 5.37 -12.73 12.08
C VAL A 691 4.52 -13.68 12.93
N PRO A 692 4.08 -14.86 12.45
CA PRO A 692 3.25 -15.76 13.26
C PRO A 692 3.93 -16.19 14.57
N GLU A 693 5.23 -16.52 14.52
CA GLU A 693 6.00 -16.94 15.70
C GLU A 693 6.24 -15.78 16.67
N LEU A 694 6.49 -14.57 16.13
CA LEU A 694 6.64 -13.37 16.94
C LEU A 694 5.32 -13.00 17.64
N LEU A 695 4.18 -13.17 16.96
CA LEU A 695 2.85 -12.98 17.54
C LEU A 695 2.58 -14.02 18.64
N ASP A 696 2.88 -15.30 18.39
CA ASP A 696 2.73 -16.37 19.37
C ASP A 696 3.61 -16.12 20.61
N ALA A 697 4.87 -15.73 20.42
CA ALA A 697 5.79 -15.36 21.50
C ALA A 697 5.31 -14.13 22.29
N GLY A 698 4.64 -13.19 21.61
CA GLY A 698 3.99 -12.03 22.21
C GLY A 698 2.64 -12.31 22.87
N GLY A 699 2.12 -13.55 22.81
CA GLY A 699 0.82 -13.93 23.37
C GLY A 699 -0.40 -13.61 22.49
N HIS A 700 -0.19 -13.24 21.23
CA HIS A 700 -1.22 -12.89 20.25
C HIS A 700 -1.64 -14.10 19.38
N HIS A 701 -1.96 -15.22 20.00
CA HIS A 701 -2.24 -16.51 19.32
C HIS A 701 -3.33 -16.43 18.23
N ALA A 702 -4.41 -15.69 18.48
CA ALA A 702 -5.50 -15.56 17.49
C ALA A 702 -5.05 -14.84 16.21
N LEU A 703 -4.17 -13.83 16.33
CA LEU A 703 -3.60 -13.14 15.17
C LEU A 703 -2.62 -14.05 14.42
N ALA A 704 -1.85 -14.86 15.14
CA ALA A 704 -0.95 -15.84 14.53
C ALA A 704 -1.73 -16.92 13.73
N GLU A 705 -2.82 -17.44 14.28
CA GLU A 705 -3.71 -18.38 13.59
C GLU A 705 -4.37 -17.77 12.36
N ALA A 706 -4.90 -16.54 12.47
CA ALA A 706 -5.49 -15.81 11.35
C ALA A 706 -4.47 -15.56 10.23
N TRP A 707 -3.23 -15.17 10.58
CA TRP A 707 -2.16 -14.96 9.61
C TRP A 707 -1.85 -16.25 8.83
N ARG A 708 -1.69 -17.38 9.54
CA ARG A 708 -1.44 -18.69 8.91
C ARG A 708 -2.58 -19.14 8.00
N ALA A 709 -3.83 -18.84 8.36
CA ALA A 709 -5.00 -19.22 7.58
C ALA A 709 -5.08 -18.49 6.22
N VAL A 710 -4.79 -17.18 6.20
CA VAL A 710 -4.82 -16.36 4.97
C VAL A 710 -3.70 -16.74 4.01
N ASP A 711 -2.50 -17.06 4.52
CA ASP A 711 -1.40 -17.51 3.68
C ASP A 711 -1.64 -18.92 3.09
N ALA A 712 -2.48 -19.75 3.72
CA ALA A 712 -2.87 -21.07 3.19
C ALA A 712 -3.91 -21.00 2.05
N THR A 713 -4.64 -19.89 1.93
CA THR A 713 -5.72 -19.69 0.92
C THR A 713 -5.29 -18.89 -0.31
N ARG A 714 -4.06 -18.37 -0.36
CA ARG A 714 -3.49 -17.62 -1.52
C ARG A 714 -3.13 -18.54 -2.71
N GLY A 715 -4.09 -19.30 -3.21
CA GLY A 715 -3.97 -19.98 -4.50
C GLY A 715 -4.05 -18.99 -5.68
N PRO A 716 -3.54 -19.35 -6.87
CA PRO A 716 -3.51 -18.49 -8.06
C PRO A 716 -4.89 -18.09 -8.62
N ASP A 717 -5.99 -18.67 -8.13
CA ASP A 717 -7.35 -18.40 -8.60
C ASP A 717 -8.10 -17.29 -7.84
N ALA A 718 -7.44 -16.57 -6.92
CA ALA A 718 -8.09 -15.51 -6.11
C ALA A 718 -8.52 -14.26 -6.92
N ALA A 719 -8.19 -14.19 -8.22
CA ALA A 719 -8.52 -13.05 -9.08
C ALA A 719 -10.02 -12.95 -9.46
N ASP A 720 -10.81 -14.02 -9.23
CA ASP A 720 -12.25 -14.04 -9.54
C ASP A 720 -13.14 -13.90 -8.28
N GLU A 721 -12.56 -13.62 -7.11
CA GLU A 721 -13.34 -13.29 -5.92
C GLU A 721 -13.91 -11.85 -6.03
N GLY A 722 -15.13 -11.65 -5.53
CA GLY A 722 -15.81 -10.35 -5.56
C GLY A 722 -15.05 -9.24 -4.82
N VAL A 723 -15.56 -8.01 -4.86
CA VAL A 723 -14.90 -6.90 -4.14
C VAL A 723 -14.77 -7.24 -2.64
N PRO A 724 -13.57 -7.09 -2.02
CA PRO A 724 -13.36 -7.34 -0.60
C PRO A 724 -14.30 -6.55 0.33
N ASP A 725 -14.61 -7.10 1.50
CA ASP A 725 -15.42 -6.50 2.57
C ASP A 725 -14.58 -5.74 3.63
N GLU A 726 -13.26 -5.94 3.62
CA GLU A 726 -12.27 -5.15 4.35
C GLU A 726 -11.06 -4.83 3.44
N LEU A 727 -10.21 -3.91 3.88
CA LEU A 727 -8.92 -3.66 3.25
C LEU A 727 -8.05 -4.93 3.33
N PRO A 728 -7.48 -5.42 2.22
CA PRO A 728 -6.58 -6.57 2.22
C PRO A 728 -5.43 -6.48 3.23
N SER A 729 -4.95 -5.28 3.55
CA SER A 729 -3.87 -5.04 4.51
C SER A 729 -4.29 -5.09 5.99
N THR A 730 -5.58 -5.23 6.30
CA THR A 730 -6.12 -5.11 7.67
C THR A 730 -5.46 -6.05 8.66
N LEU A 731 -5.46 -7.36 8.36
CA LEU A 731 -4.85 -8.36 9.23
C LEU A 731 -3.34 -8.10 9.42
N ARG A 732 -2.65 -7.73 8.33
CA ARG A 732 -1.21 -7.45 8.36
C ARG A 732 -0.91 -6.25 9.27
N ARG A 733 -1.70 -5.19 9.16
CA ARG A 733 -1.58 -4.01 10.02
C ARG A 733 -1.81 -4.34 11.49
N GLN A 734 -2.89 -5.05 11.81
CA GLN A 734 -3.20 -5.46 13.19
C GLN A 734 -2.07 -6.30 13.80
N ALA A 735 -1.53 -7.25 13.04
CA ALA A 735 -0.39 -8.06 13.45
C ALA A 735 0.86 -7.21 13.72
N LEU A 736 1.23 -6.34 12.78
CA LEU A 736 2.41 -5.49 12.92
C LEU A 736 2.27 -4.48 14.07
N GLU A 737 1.08 -3.89 14.26
CA GLU A 737 0.77 -3.00 15.38
C GLU A 737 0.91 -3.72 16.73
N ALA A 738 0.42 -4.97 16.83
CA ALA A 738 0.60 -5.80 18.02
C ALA A 738 2.09 -6.05 18.33
N LEU A 739 2.91 -6.21 17.29
CA LEU A 739 4.36 -6.36 17.40
C LEU A 739 5.12 -5.03 17.59
N GLY A 740 4.43 -3.89 17.52
CA GLY A 740 5.01 -2.56 17.70
C GLY A 740 5.93 -2.12 16.57
N TYR A 741 5.67 -2.49 15.32
CA TYR A 741 6.56 -2.25 14.16
C TYR A 741 6.95 -0.78 13.89
N ARG A 742 6.21 0.20 14.43
CA ARG A 742 6.53 1.64 14.35
C ARG A 742 7.33 2.17 15.55
N ARG A 743 7.63 1.33 16.54
CA ARG A 743 8.42 1.68 17.72
C ARG A 743 9.87 1.26 17.52
N ASP A 744 10.78 2.09 18.00
CA ASP A 744 12.20 1.78 18.00
C ASP A 744 12.48 0.44 18.74
N GLY A 745 13.10 -0.51 18.04
CA GLY A 745 13.80 -1.64 18.66
C GLY A 745 13.13 -3.03 18.72
N SER A 746 11.98 -3.30 18.09
CA SER A 746 11.38 -4.66 18.13
C SER A 746 11.49 -5.48 16.83
N LEU A 747 11.12 -4.94 15.67
CA LEU A 747 11.05 -5.70 14.40
C LEU A 747 12.11 -5.33 13.35
N LEU A 748 12.63 -4.10 13.43
CA LEU A 748 13.51 -3.50 12.43
C LEU A 748 14.91 -3.20 13.00
N SER A 749 15.34 -3.96 14.01
CA SER A 749 16.66 -3.77 14.61
C SER A 749 17.76 -4.07 13.61
N THR A 750 18.67 -3.12 13.43
CA THR A 750 19.92 -3.32 12.68
C THR A 750 21.00 -3.90 13.59
N PRO A 751 21.89 -4.76 13.07
CA PRO A 751 22.99 -5.30 13.86
C PRO A 751 23.93 -4.18 14.31
N THR A 752 24.43 -4.33 15.53
CA THR A 752 25.44 -3.47 16.11
C THR A 752 26.82 -3.80 15.55
N LEU A 753 27.77 -2.86 15.67
CA LEU A 753 29.17 -3.11 15.30
C LEU A 753 29.79 -4.29 16.05
N SER A 754 29.36 -4.55 17.30
CA SER A 754 29.82 -5.69 18.09
C SER A 754 29.30 -6.99 17.50
N GLU A 755 28.00 -7.09 17.23
CA GLU A 755 27.42 -8.30 16.63
C GLU A 755 28.04 -8.61 15.27
N LEU A 756 28.35 -7.59 14.47
CA LEU A 756 29.05 -7.75 13.20
C LEU A 756 30.50 -8.24 13.41
N ALA A 757 31.24 -7.67 14.37
CA ALA A 757 32.60 -8.11 14.68
C ALA A 757 32.63 -9.55 15.20
N ASP A 758 31.71 -9.90 16.10
CA ASP A 758 31.55 -11.25 16.65
C ASP A 758 31.21 -12.25 15.53
N GLY A 759 30.32 -11.87 14.60
CA GLY A 759 30.02 -12.68 13.43
C GLY A 759 31.21 -12.87 12.49
N VAL A 760 32.02 -11.82 12.28
CA VAL A 760 33.28 -11.93 11.50
C VAL A 760 34.21 -12.95 12.17
N GLU A 761 34.38 -12.88 13.49
CA GLU A 761 35.20 -13.83 14.26
C GLU A 761 34.64 -15.26 14.17
N GLU A 762 33.35 -15.45 14.40
CA GLU A 762 32.68 -16.77 14.35
C GLU A 762 32.81 -17.41 12.96
N SER A 763 32.70 -16.61 11.91
CA SER A 763 32.81 -17.06 10.53
C SER A 763 34.24 -17.44 10.12
N GLY A 764 35.27 -17.01 10.88
CA GLY A 764 36.67 -17.14 10.51
C GLY A 764 37.12 -16.20 9.39
N ALA A 765 36.36 -15.14 9.11
CA ALA A 765 36.77 -14.07 8.22
C ALA A 765 37.69 -13.06 8.94
N ASP A 766 38.50 -12.32 8.19
CA ASP A 766 39.39 -11.30 8.73
C ASP A 766 38.70 -9.92 8.81
N ALA A 767 37.79 -9.61 7.88
CA ALA A 767 37.01 -8.37 7.89
C ALA A 767 35.68 -8.47 7.11
N LEU A 768 34.68 -7.74 7.60
CA LEU A 768 33.50 -7.29 6.86
C LEU A 768 33.72 -5.85 6.38
N VAL A 769 33.53 -5.59 5.10
CA VAL A 769 33.92 -4.32 4.47
C VAL A 769 32.75 -3.74 3.67
N TYR A 770 32.23 -2.60 4.13
CA TYR A 770 31.27 -1.80 3.35
C TYR A 770 32.02 -0.86 2.40
N LEU A 771 31.68 -0.91 1.12
CA LEU A 771 32.19 0.03 0.12
C LEU A 771 31.06 1.01 -0.21
N VAL A 772 31.22 2.28 0.13
CA VAL A 772 30.16 3.29 0.05
C VAL A 772 30.54 4.35 -0.99
N PRO A 773 29.77 4.50 -2.09
CA PRO A 773 30.07 5.48 -3.12
C PRO A 773 29.77 6.90 -2.61
N GLY A 774 30.55 7.88 -3.07
CA GLY A 774 30.27 9.30 -2.91
C GLY A 774 29.52 9.88 -4.11
N GLU A 775 29.03 11.12 -3.98
CA GLU A 775 28.31 11.82 -5.05
C GLU A 775 29.10 13.02 -5.59
N GLY A 776 29.14 13.16 -6.93
CA GLY A 776 29.88 14.23 -7.60
C GLY A 776 31.35 14.22 -7.19
N GLU A 777 31.84 15.35 -6.70
CA GLU A 777 33.22 15.52 -6.20
C GLU A 777 33.43 14.96 -4.77
N ASN A 778 32.34 14.62 -4.05
CA ASN A 778 32.49 14.14 -2.69
C ASN A 778 33.06 12.71 -2.69
N PRO A 779 34.10 12.46 -1.88
CA PRO A 779 34.70 11.12 -1.79
C PRO A 779 33.73 10.12 -1.17
N GLY A 780 33.83 8.87 -1.60
CA GLY A 780 33.19 7.75 -0.91
C GLY A 780 33.99 7.30 0.30
N VAL A 781 33.47 6.30 1.01
CA VAL A 781 34.13 5.72 2.20
C VAL A 781 34.16 4.20 2.16
N VAL A 782 35.15 3.65 2.83
CA VAL A 782 35.27 2.22 3.14
C VAL A 782 35.13 2.06 4.64
N ILE A 783 34.17 1.26 5.08
CA ILE A 783 33.98 0.92 6.50
C ILE A 783 34.38 -0.52 6.70
N ALA A 784 35.40 -0.78 7.51
CA ALA A 784 35.86 -2.12 7.83
C ALA A 784 35.54 -2.47 9.28
N VAL A 785 35.00 -3.66 9.51
CA VAL A 785 34.70 -4.23 10.83
C VAL A 785 35.37 -5.59 10.91
N GLY A 786 36.15 -5.82 11.97
CA GLY A 786 36.73 -7.13 12.24
C GLY A 786 37.25 -7.24 13.67
N PRO A 787 37.43 -8.47 14.19
CA PRO A 787 37.78 -8.69 15.60
C PRO A 787 39.13 -8.07 15.98
N GLN A 788 40.15 -8.23 15.12
CA GLN A 788 41.50 -7.67 15.34
C GLN A 788 41.63 -6.23 14.81
N LEU A 789 40.75 -5.83 13.89
CA LEU A 789 40.77 -4.51 13.26
C LEU A 789 40.00 -3.47 14.07
N GLY A 790 39.07 -3.91 14.92
CA GLY A 790 37.99 -3.07 15.42
C GLY A 790 37.09 -2.61 14.27
N ALA A 791 36.43 -1.46 14.45
CA ALA A 791 35.66 -0.82 13.39
C ALA A 791 36.35 0.50 12.99
N GLY A 792 36.52 0.74 11.68
CA GLY A 792 37.21 1.91 11.15
C GLY A 792 36.65 2.41 9.82
N VAL A 793 36.90 3.68 9.52
CA VAL A 793 36.49 4.36 8.28
C VAL A 793 37.71 4.87 7.52
N GLY A 794 37.79 4.58 6.23
CA GLY A 794 38.76 5.15 5.30
C GLY A 794 38.06 5.94 4.20
N VAL A 795 38.41 7.22 4.04
CA VAL A 795 37.92 8.05 2.91
C VAL A 795 38.64 7.63 1.62
N ARG A 796 37.91 7.56 0.50
CA ARG A 796 38.45 7.17 -0.82
C ARG A 796 37.94 8.14 -1.90
N SER A 797 38.83 8.93 -2.47
CA SER A 797 38.53 9.83 -3.59
C SER A 797 38.08 9.06 -4.83
N LEU A 798 38.67 7.88 -5.09
CA LEU A 798 38.32 7.00 -6.20
C LEU A 798 36.87 6.50 -6.16
N LEU A 799 36.23 6.52 -4.98
CA LEU A 799 34.81 6.18 -4.82
C LEU A 799 33.88 7.38 -5.03
N SER A 800 34.40 8.57 -5.37
CA SER A 800 33.57 9.71 -5.77
C SER A 800 32.97 9.49 -7.16
N GLY A 801 31.84 10.14 -7.45
CA GLY A 801 31.24 10.09 -8.79
C GLY A 801 32.13 10.70 -9.88
N ALA A 802 33.03 11.63 -9.53
CA ALA A 802 33.97 12.24 -10.48
C ALA A 802 35.13 11.31 -10.86
N GLU A 803 35.56 10.44 -9.93
CA GLU A 803 36.73 9.55 -10.10
C GLU A 803 36.34 8.10 -10.40
N SER A 804 35.04 7.78 -10.52
CA SER A 804 34.53 6.44 -10.88
C SER A 804 34.44 6.21 -12.39
N GLY A 805 35.22 6.94 -13.20
CA GLY A 805 35.20 6.85 -14.67
C GLY A 805 35.29 5.44 -15.26
N PRO A 806 36.16 4.54 -14.75
CA PRO A 806 36.21 3.14 -15.21
C PRO A 806 34.90 2.37 -15.00
N LEU A 807 34.17 2.65 -13.91
CA LEU A 807 32.85 2.07 -13.65
C LEU A 807 31.81 2.58 -14.66
N GLU A 808 31.80 3.88 -14.95
CA GLU A 808 30.92 4.45 -15.97
C GLU A 808 31.17 3.83 -17.34
N HIS A 809 32.44 3.74 -17.73
CA HIS A 809 32.81 3.19 -19.03
C HIS A 809 32.44 1.71 -19.17
N TYR A 810 32.58 0.93 -18.10
CA TYR A 810 32.13 -0.45 -18.06
C TYR A 810 30.60 -0.59 -18.19
N LEU A 811 29.83 0.28 -17.52
CA LEU A 811 28.36 0.30 -17.64
C LEU A 811 27.91 0.65 -19.06
N ASP A 812 28.53 1.68 -19.66
CA ASP A 812 28.28 2.07 -21.05
C ASP A 812 28.60 0.93 -22.03
N ALA A 813 29.78 0.30 -21.86
CA ALA A 813 30.19 -0.82 -22.71
C ALA A 813 29.27 -2.04 -22.55
N THR A 814 28.78 -2.30 -21.34
CA THR A 814 27.82 -3.37 -21.05
C THR A 814 26.49 -3.11 -21.77
N ALA A 815 25.98 -1.88 -21.71
CA ALA A 815 24.75 -1.51 -22.41
C ALA A 815 24.87 -1.66 -23.94
N VAL A 816 26.04 -1.30 -24.51
CA VAL A 816 26.32 -1.48 -25.94
C VAL A 816 26.39 -2.97 -26.31
N ARG A 817 27.09 -3.79 -25.51
CA ARG A 817 27.22 -5.24 -25.70
C ARG A 817 25.86 -5.93 -25.68
N ASP A 818 25.02 -5.61 -24.70
CA ASP A 818 23.68 -6.21 -24.57
C ASP A 818 22.76 -5.84 -25.74
N GLY A 819 22.90 -4.61 -26.27
CA GLY A 819 22.16 -4.14 -27.45
C GLY A 819 22.66 -4.69 -28.79
N SER A 820 23.92 -5.15 -28.86
CA SER A 820 24.61 -5.56 -30.09
C SER A 820 25.08 -7.02 -30.01
N ARG A 821 24.15 -7.94 -29.75
CA ARG A 821 24.46 -9.37 -29.57
C ARG A 821 25.29 -9.92 -30.75
N ASN A 822 26.41 -10.57 -30.42
CA ASN A 822 27.38 -11.16 -31.35
C ASN A 822 28.22 -10.17 -32.17
N ASP A 823 28.35 -8.90 -31.75
CA ASP A 823 29.35 -7.97 -32.32
C ASP A 823 30.72 -8.15 -31.63
N PRO A 824 31.76 -8.67 -32.33
CA PRO A 824 33.07 -8.87 -31.74
C PRO A 824 33.74 -7.58 -31.26
N SER A 825 33.41 -6.44 -31.87
CA SER A 825 33.98 -5.15 -31.48
C SER A 825 33.37 -4.64 -30.17
N ALA A 826 32.07 -4.86 -29.97
CA ALA A 826 31.39 -4.55 -28.71
C ALA A 826 31.90 -5.47 -27.58
N GLU A 827 32.12 -6.76 -27.85
CA GLU A 827 32.71 -7.70 -26.88
C GLU A 827 34.12 -7.26 -26.47
N GLN A 828 34.97 -6.92 -27.44
CA GLN A 828 36.34 -6.47 -27.17
C GLN A 828 36.37 -5.17 -26.36
N ALA A 829 35.54 -4.19 -26.71
CA ALA A 829 35.43 -2.93 -25.95
C ALA A 829 34.94 -3.16 -24.52
N TRP A 830 34.00 -4.08 -24.32
CA TRP A 830 33.53 -4.47 -23.00
C TRP A 830 34.61 -5.16 -22.17
N GLU A 831 35.41 -6.05 -22.75
CA GLU A 831 36.54 -6.70 -22.04
C GLU A 831 37.66 -5.72 -21.67
N GLU A 832 37.93 -4.73 -22.52
CA GLU A 832 38.88 -3.64 -22.21
C GLU A 832 38.35 -2.79 -21.04
N ALA A 833 37.07 -2.44 -21.05
CA ALA A 833 36.44 -1.71 -19.96
C ALA A 833 36.41 -2.53 -18.66
N LEU A 834 36.15 -3.84 -18.74
CA LEU A 834 36.21 -4.77 -17.59
C LEU A 834 37.62 -4.84 -17.00
N SER A 835 38.65 -4.87 -17.85
CA SER A 835 40.05 -4.88 -17.41
C SER A 835 40.44 -3.58 -16.69
N ALA A 836 40.03 -2.43 -17.23
CA ALA A 836 40.23 -1.12 -16.59
C ALA A 836 39.46 -1.00 -15.27
N LEU A 837 38.25 -1.57 -15.20
CA LEU A 837 37.48 -1.65 -13.97
C LEU A 837 38.20 -2.47 -12.89
N CYS A 838 38.84 -3.57 -13.26
CA CYS A 838 39.61 -4.41 -12.33
C CYS A 838 40.89 -3.71 -11.83
N ASP A 839 41.54 -2.90 -12.66
CA ASP A 839 42.67 -2.06 -12.22
C ASP A 839 42.21 -1.03 -11.19
N TRP A 840 41.13 -0.31 -11.49
CA TRP A 840 40.54 0.67 -10.57
C TRP A 840 40.07 0.03 -9.25
N ALA A 841 39.47 -1.16 -9.32
CA ALA A 841 39.01 -1.89 -8.13
C ALA A 841 40.16 -2.21 -7.18
N TYR A 842 41.35 -2.55 -7.70
CA TYR A 842 42.53 -2.74 -6.87
C TYR A 842 42.99 -1.43 -6.22
N GLU A 843 43.05 -0.33 -6.97
CA GLU A 843 43.46 0.97 -6.42
C GLU A 843 42.57 1.43 -5.26
N VAL A 844 41.26 1.16 -5.34
CA VAL A 844 40.30 1.41 -4.26
C VAL A 844 40.63 0.57 -3.01
N LEU A 845 40.91 -0.72 -3.18
CA LEU A 845 41.12 -1.67 -2.08
C LEU A 845 42.56 -1.69 -1.54
N ALA A 846 43.57 -1.28 -2.30
CA ALA A 846 44.98 -1.44 -1.95
C ALA A 846 45.35 -0.88 -0.56
N PRO A 847 44.88 0.33 -0.15
CA PRO A 847 45.17 0.83 1.19
C PRO A 847 44.51 -0.02 2.28
N LEU A 848 43.28 -0.51 2.05
CA LEU A 848 42.61 -1.41 3.00
C LEU A 848 43.37 -2.72 3.14
N LEU A 849 43.77 -3.34 2.02
CA LEU A 849 44.51 -4.61 2.03
C LEU A 849 45.83 -4.48 2.78
N THR A 850 46.53 -3.34 2.61
CA THR A 850 47.76 -3.02 3.33
C THR A 850 47.49 -2.88 4.83
N ASP A 851 46.51 -2.05 5.22
CA ASP A 851 46.16 -1.81 6.61
C ASP A 851 45.74 -3.10 7.35
N VAL A 852 44.96 -3.95 6.67
CA VAL A 852 44.52 -5.23 7.23
C VAL A 852 45.71 -6.19 7.35
N GLY A 853 46.55 -6.32 6.32
CA GLY A 853 47.74 -7.17 6.36
C GLY A 853 48.74 -6.78 7.45
N GLU A 854 49.00 -5.48 7.64
CA GLU A 854 49.89 -4.98 8.69
C GLU A 854 49.36 -5.28 10.09
N ARG A 855 48.04 -5.17 10.32
CA ARG A 855 47.44 -5.47 11.62
C ARG A 855 47.42 -6.96 11.92
N LEU A 856 47.10 -7.81 10.94
CA LEU A 856 47.11 -9.27 11.12
C LEU A 856 48.53 -9.80 11.41
N THR A 857 49.56 -9.20 10.82
CA THR A 857 50.96 -9.59 11.06
C THR A 857 51.54 -9.08 12.39
N ALA A 858 50.95 -8.03 12.96
CA ALA A 858 51.36 -7.49 14.26
C ALA A 858 51.02 -8.43 15.44
N ASP A 859 49.96 -9.23 15.31
CA ASP A 859 49.49 -10.19 16.33
C ASP A 859 50.13 -11.59 16.22
N GLY A 860 51.00 -11.80 15.22
CA GLY A 860 51.72 -13.06 14.96
C GLY A 860 51.97 -13.26 13.46
N ASP A 861 52.83 -14.22 13.06
CA ASP A 861 52.97 -14.61 11.66
C ASP A 861 51.68 -15.35 11.23
N PRO A 862 50.85 -14.81 10.31
CA PRO A 862 49.61 -15.45 9.87
C PRO A 862 49.85 -16.80 9.16
N GLY A 863 51.10 -17.10 8.81
CA GLY A 863 51.45 -18.18 7.90
C GLY A 863 51.01 -17.86 6.46
N ASP A 864 51.11 -18.86 5.58
CA ASP A 864 50.73 -18.77 4.15
C ASP A 864 49.19 -18.73 3.92
N ARG A 865 48.38 -18.43 4.93
CA ARG A 865 46.90 -18.43 4.77
C ARG A 865 46.45 -17.19 3.98
N PRO A 866 45.50 -17.34 3.03
CA PRO A 866 44.95 -16.18 2.32
C PRO A 866 44.09 -15.32 3.25
N LEU A 867 44.04 -14.02 2.96
CA LEU A 867 43.15 -13.07 3.62
C LEU A 867 41.68 -13.39 3.29
N ARG A 868 40.77 -13.41 4.26
CA ARG A 868 39.34 -13.70 4.05
C ARG A 868 38.50 -12.46 4.27
N LEU A 869 37.87 -11.94 3.23
CA LEU A 869 37.06 -10.72 3.27
C LEU A 869 35.61 -10.97 2.87
N VAL A 870 34.69 -10.35 3.61
CA VAL A 870 33.28 -10.23 3.21
C VAL A 870 33.04 -8.80 2.73
N LEU A 871 32.68 -8.65 1.46
CA LEU A 871 32.43 -7.35 0.85
C LEU A 871 30.94 -7.04 0.78
N VAL A 872 30.61 -5.82 1.20
CA VAL A 872 29.28 -5.24 1.17
C VAL A 872 29.34 -3.99 0.28
N PRO A 873 29.40 -4.17 -1.06
CA PRO A 873 29.41 -3.04 -1.98
C PRO A 873 28.06 -2.33 -1.95
N CYS A 874 28.05 -0.99 -1.89
CA CYS A 874 26.82 -0.20 -1.83
C CYS A 874 26.49 0.45 -3.18
N GLY A 875 25.23 0.40 -3.58
CA GLY A 875 24.73 0.93 -4.84
C GLY A 875 25.48 0.40 -6.06
N ARG A 876 25.88 1.33 -6.93
CA ARG A 876 26.54 1.03 -8.21
C ARG A 876 27.85 0.24 -8.10
N LEU A 877 28.45 0.18 -6.90
CA LEU A 877 29.64 -0.63 -6.63
C LEU A 877 29.36 -2.14 -6.62
N GLY A 878 28.08 -2.53 -6.54
CA GLY A 878 27.64 -3.92 -6.57
C GLY A 878 28.08 -4.67 -7.82
N ILE A 879 28.21 -3.99 -8.97
CA ILE A 879 28.58 -4.61 -10.26
C ILE A 879 30.07 -4.93 -10.40
N VAL A 880 30.92 -4.31 -9.57
CA VAL A 880 32.39 -4.39 -9.69
C VAL A 880 32.90 -5.76 -9.23
N PRO A 881 33.60 -6.55 -10.06
CA PRO A 881 34.09 -7.88 -9.70
C PRO A 881 35.34 -7.76 -8.81
N TRP A 882 35.15 -7.30 -7.57
CA TRP A 882 36.23 -7.01 -6.61
C TRP A 882 37.23 -8.16 -6.43
N HIS A 883 36.78 -9.42 -6.49
CA HIS A 883 37.66 -10.59 -6.42
C HIS A 883 38.64 -10.71 -7.60
N ALA A 884 38.33 -10.11 -8.74
CA ALA A 884 39.17 -10.08 -9.94
C ALA A 884 40.04 -8.82 -10.06
N ALA A 885 40.02 -7.94 -9.04
CA ALA A 885 40.86 -6.75 -8.98
C ALA A 885 42.32 -7.08 -9.33
N ARG A 886 42.90 -6.33 -10.27
CA ARG A 886 44.21 -6.63 -10.85
C ARG A 886 45.31 -6.01 -10.00
N LEU A 887 46.24 -6.85 -9.56
CA LEU A 887 47.39 -6.43 -8.78
C LEU A 887 48.42 -5.71 -9.67
N PRO A 888 49.31 -4.88 -9.11
CA PRO A 888 50.36 -4.20 -9.87
C PRO A 888 51.27 -5.20 -10.54
N ALA A 889 51.86 -4.85 -11.68
CA ALA A 889 52.70 -5.75 -12.47
C ALA A 889 53.93 -6.28 -11.72
N GLU A 890 54.37 -5.60 -10.65
CA GLU A 890 55.47 -6.03 -9.80
C GLU A 890 55.05 -7.03 -8.71
N ALA A 891 53.76 -7.26 -8.52
CA ALA A 891 53.23 -8.22 -7.55
C ALA A 891 53.52 -9.66 -7.98
N PRO A 892 53.64 -10.61 -7.03
CA PRO A 892 53.85 -12.03 -7.34
C PRO A 892 52.64 -12.72 -8.00
N HIS A 893 51.49 -12.05 -8.01
CA HIS A 893 50.22 -12.54 -8.51
C HIS A 893 49.55 -11.44 -9.34
N ASP A 894 48.67 -11.82 -10.25
CA ASP A 894 47.99 -10.91 -11.18
C ASP A 894 46.63 -10.41 -10.63
N HIS A 895 45.96 -11.20 -9.79
CA HIS A 895 44.60 -10.92 -9.31
C HIS A 895 44.43 -11.09 -7.80
N LEU A 896 43.49 -10.34 -7.21
CA LEU A 896 43.20 -10.38 -5.78
C LEU A 896 42.78 -11.77 -5.28
N CYS A 897 42.01 -12.54 -6.06
CA CYS A 897 41.63 -13.91 -5.71
C CYS A 897 42.84 -14.85 -5.47
N GLN A 898 44.03 -14.53 -6.00
CA GLN A 898 45.25 -15.31 -5.74
C GLN A 898 45.82 -15.07 -4.34
N THR A 899 45.48 -13.96 -3.69
CA THR A 899 45.98 -13.59 -2.35
C THR A 899 44.90 -13.55 -1.28
N ALA A 900 43.62 -13.45 -1.69
CA ALA A 900 42.48 -13.36 -0.80
C ALA A 900 41.32 -14.28 -1.21
N VAL A 901 40.51 -14.66 -0.24
CA VAL A 901 39.20 -15.30 -0.36
C VAL A 901 38.15 -14.19 -0.21
N ILE A 902 37.32 -14.00 -1.24
CA ILE A 902 36.32 -12.93 -1.27
C ILE A 902 34.93 -13.55 -1.28
N SER A 903 34.11 -13.19 -0.29
CA SER A 903 32.66 -13.41 -0.28
C SER A 903 31.92 -12.09 -0.35
N TYR A 904 30.69 -12.13 -0.83
CA TYR A 904 29.80 -10.98 -0.91
C TYR A 904 28.63 -11.14 0.06
N ALA A 905 28.05 -10.02 0.45
CA ALA A 905 26.79 -9.98 1.18
C ALA A 905 25.97 -8.74 0.79
N ALA A 906 24.64 -8.87 0.74
CA ALA A 906 23.72 -7.74 0.58
C ALA A 906 23.76 -6.79 1.78
N SER A 907 24.10 -7.26 2.98
CA SER A 907 24.18 -6.49 4.21
C SER A 907 24.89 -7.28 5.31
N GLY A 908 25.33 -6.61 6.37
CA GLY A 908 25.80 -7.26 7.58
C GLY A 908 24.72 -8.14 8.22
N SER A 909 23.46 -7.70 8.17
CA SER A 909 22.30 -8.48 8.62
C SER A 909 22.16 -9.80 7.85
N GLN A 910 22.27 -9.76 6.52
CA GLN A 910 22.22 -10.98 5.70
C GLN A 910 23.42 -11.89 5.99
N PHE A 911 24.63 -11.32 6.11
CA PHE A 911 25.82 -12.05 6.52
C PHE A 911 25.60 -12.80 7.86
N LEU A 912 25.11 -12.13 8.90
CA LEU A 912 24.86 -12.78 10.19
C LEU A 912 23.80 -13.90 10.10
N ARG A 913 22.83 -13.80 9.19
CA ARG A 913 21.84 -14.86 8.98
C ARG A 913 22.46 -16.13 8.38
N THR A 914 23.47 -16.03 7.52
CA THR A 914 24.13 -17.21 6.94
C THR A 914 24.93 -17.98 8.00
N LEU A 915 25.44 -17.30 9.03
CA LEU A 915 26.16 -17.93 10.15
C LEU A 915 25.25 -18.83 10.99
N LYS A 916 23.97 -18.46 11.13
CA LYS A 916 22.99 -19.20 11.94
C LYS A 916 22.53 -20.52 11.32
N ARG A 917 22.79 -20.75 10.02
CA ARG A 917 22.33 -21.94 9.30
C ARG A 917 23.46 -22.94 9.20
N ALA A 918 23.39 -24.14 9.76
CA ALA A 918 24.40 -25.19 9.57
C ALA A 918 24.55 -25.60 8.08
N PRO A 919 25.76 -26.01 7.65
CA PRO A 919 25.97 -26.49 6.28
C PRO A 919 25.39 -27.90 6.10
N ARG A 920 24.75 -28.14 4.95
CA ARG A 920 24.37 -29.49 4.48
C ARG A 920 25.50 -30.08 3.63
N GLU A 921 25.76 -31.38 3.77
CA GLU A 921 26.76 -32.08 2.95
C GLU A 921 26.28 -32.13 1.49
N PRO A 922 26.98 -31.52 0.50
CA PRO A 922 26.45 -31.33 -0.85
C PRO A 922 25.97 -32.62 -1.53
N ALA A 923 26.61 -33.76 -1.25
CA ALA A 923 26.27 -35.06 -1.84
C ALA A 923 25.11 -35.80 -1.16
N ALA A 924 24.55 -35.29 -0.05
CA ALA A 924 23.53 -36.00 0.73
C ALA A 924 22.18 -36.10 -0.01
N ALA A 925 21.72 -34.99 -0.60
CA ALA A 925 20.49 -34.89 -1.37
C ALA A 925 20.65 -33.83 -2.49
N PRO A 926 21.50 -34.08 -3.51
CA PRO A 926 21.76 -33.13 -4.58
C PRO A 926 20.63 -33.14 -5.63
N VAL A 927 20.29 -31.95 -6.11
CA VAL A 927 19.38 -31.71 -7.24
C VAL A 927 20.17 -31.02 -8.35
N LEU A 928 20.10 -31.57 -9.56
CA LEU A 928 20.73 -31.00 -10.74
C LEU A 928 19.65 -30.67 -11.78
N LEU A 929 19.49 -29.38 -12.08
CA LEU A 929 18.52 -28.87 -13.06
C LEU A 929 19.26 -28.36 -14.29
N ALA A 930 18.86 -28.87 -15.46
CA ALA A 930 19.33 -28.38 -16.75
C ALA A 930 18.22 -27.63 -17.49
N ASP A 931 18.64 -26.75 -18.40
CA ASP A 931 17.79 -25.92 -19.23
C ASP A 931 16.59 -26.68 -19.85
N PRO A 932 15.35 -26.36 -19.47
CA PRO A 932 14.16 -27.08 -19.94
C PRO A 932 13.85 -26.82 -21.41
N THR A 933 14.35 -25.73 -22.01
CA THR A 933 14.19 -25.44 -23.44
C THR A 933 15.20 -26.18 -24.32
N MET A 934 16.24 -26.76 -23.72
CA MET A 934 17.33 -27.48 -24.40
C MET A 934 18.05 -26.67 -25.48
N ASP A 935 18.01 -25.33 -25.40
CA ASP A 935 18.73 -24.44 -26.31
C ASP A 935 20.09 -24.00 -25.75
N LEU A 936 20.33 -24.24 -24.46
CA LEU A 936 21.66 -24.19 -23.84
C LEU A 936 22.36 -25.56 -23.91
N THR A 937 23.02 -25.84 -25.03
CA THR A 937 23.72 -27.12 -25.27
C THR A 937 24.76 -27.49 -24.19
N HIS A 938 25.40 -26.50 -23.55
CA HIS A 938 26.37 -26.74 -22.49
C HIS A 938 25.74 -27.01 -21.12
N ALA A 939 24.47 -26.69 -20.90
CA ALA A 939 23.78 -26.98 -19.64
C ALA A 939 23.66 -28.49 -19.38
N GLU A 940 23.27 -29.26 -20.40
CA GLU A 940 23.26 -30.73 -20.30
C GLU A 940 24.67 -31.29 -20.08
N VAL A 941 25.67 -30.79 -20.82
CA VAL A 941 27.07 -31.24 -20.67
C VAL A 941 27.56 -31.04 -19.25
N GLU A 942 27.25 -29.88 -18.65
CA GLU A 942 27.59 -29.54 -17.27
C GLU A 942 26.92 -30.50 -16.29
N VAL A 943 25.58 -30.59 -16.32
CA VAL A 943 24.79 -31.36 -15.36
C VAL A 943 25.09 -32.87 -15.45
N ILE A 944 25.27 -33.44 -16.65
CA ILE A 944 25.66 -34.84 -16.81
C ILE A 944 27.07 -35.10 -16.27
N ALA A 945 28.02 -34.19 -16.52
CA ALA A 945 29.38 -34.32 -15.98
C ALA A 945 29.37 -34.31 -14.45
N LEU A 946 28.58 -33.43 -13.83
CA LEU A 946 28.44 -33.37 -12.37
C LEU A 946 27.80 -34.64 -11.79
N ARG A 947 26.73 -35.15 -12.41
CA ARG A 947 26.08 -36.40 -12.00
C ARG A 947 27.05 -37.57 -12.04
N ASP A 948 27.77 -37.73 -13.15
CA ASP A 948 28.59 -38.92 -13.38
C ASP A 948 29.85 -38.93 -12.49
N ALA A 949 30.44 -37.76 -12.25
CA ALA A 949 31.66 -37.60 -11.46
C ALA A 949 31.42 -37.53 -9.94
N PHE A 950 30.36 -36.83 -9.50
CA PHE A 950 30.19 -36.49 -8.08
C PHE A 950 28.83 -36.90 -7.50
N TYR A 951 27.75 -36.76 -8.27
CA TYR A 951 26.38 -36.88 -7.76
C TYR A 951 25.56 -37.97 -8.47
N ARG A 952 26.04 -39.21 -8.37
CA ARG A 952 25.43 -40.39 -9.03
C ARG A 952 23.94 -40.61 -8.69
N GLN A 953 23.50 -40.11 -7.54
CA GLN A 953 22.14 -40.26 -7.03
C GLN A 953 21.36 -38.93 -7.07
N ALA A 954 21.84 -37.93 -7.81
CA ALA A 954 21.15 -36.65 -7.92
C ALA A 954 19.75 -36.82 -8.51
N ARG A 955 18.81 -36.05 -7.96
CA ARG A 955 17.52 -35.83 -8.62
C ARG A 955 17.79 -34.96 -9.85
N MET A 956 17.40 -35.46 -11.02
CA MET A 956 17.59 -34.78 -12.29
C MET A 956 16.33 -34.01 -12.66
N CYS A 957 16.47 -32.77 -13.10
CA CYS A 957 15.34 -31.89 -13.45
C CYS A 957 15.58 -31.17 -14.79
N GLY A 958 14.48 -30.82 -15.47
CA GLY A 958 14.49 -30.07 -16.73
C GLY A 958 14.63 -30.95 -17.97
N GLY A 959 15.25 -30.41 -19.03
CA GLY A 959 15.37 -31.07 -20.33
C GLY A 959 16.76 -31.69 -20.54
N LEU A 960 16.84 -33.01 -20.67
CA LEU A 960 18.10 -33.75 -20.85
C LEU A 960 17.94 -34.86 -21.91
N PHE A 961 18.74 -34.85 -22.98
CA PHE A 961 18.69 -35.89 -24.03
C PHE A 961 19.23 -37.24 -23.55
N GLN A 962 20.19 -37.24 -22.62
CA GLN A 962 20.86 -38.45 -22.12
C GLN A 962 20.11 -39.16 -20.99
N VAL A 963 19.00 -38.60 -20.52
CA VAL A 963 18.20 -39.15 -19.42
C VAL A 963 16.77 -39.41 -19.91
N PRO A 964 16.18 -40.59 -19.64
CA PRO A 964 14.79 -40.84 -19.99
C PRO A 964 13.85 -39.82 -19.33
N GLU A 965 12.85 -39.35 -20.06
CA GLU A 965 11.91 -38.32 -19.60
C GLU A 965 11.16 -38.75 -18.32
N GLU A 966 10.91 -40.05 -18.14
CA GLU A 966 10.25 -40.59 -16.94
C GLU A 966 11.11 -40.53 -15.68
N GLU A 967 12.42 -40.30 -15.81
CA GLU A 967 13.37 -40.13 -14.71
C GLU A 967 13.61 -38.65 -14.36
N LEU A 968 13.05 -37.73 -15.14
CA LEU A 968 13.21 -36.28 -14.98
C LEU A 968 12.02 -35.68 -14.24
N ALA A 969 12.30 -34.85 -13.24
CA ALA A 969 11.30 -33.90 -12.76
C ALA A 969 11.24 -32.70 -13.71
N PRO A 970 10.08 -32.03 -13.87
CA PRO A 970 9.94 -30.91 -14.80
C PRO A 970 10.90 -29.75 -14.48
N GLY A 971 11.13 -29.48 -13.19
CA GLY A 971 11.97 -28.36 -12.76
C GLY A 971 11.23 -27.04 -12.93
N THR A 972 9.97 -26.97 -12.51
CA THR A 972 9.19 -25.72 -12.50
C THR A 972 9.65 -24.77 -11.39
N PRO A 973 9.21 -23.50 -11.40
CA PRO A 973 9.40 -22.60 -10.26
C PRO A 973 8.95 -23.20 -8.92
N GLU A 974 7.82 -23.92 -8.90
CA GLU A 974 7.26 -24.56 -7.71
C GLU A 974 8.13 -25.74 -7.24
N ASP A 975 8.70 -26.53 -8.16
CA ASP A 975 9.67 -27.57 -7.84
C ASP A 975 10.90 -26.96 -7.15
N VAL A 976 11.48 -25.91 -7.74
CA VAL A 976 12.67 -25.23 -7.20
C VAL A 976 12.42 -24.62 -5.83
N LEU A 977 11.27 -23.98 -5.64
CA LEU A 977 10.85 -23.50 -4.32
C LEU A 977 10.71 -24.69 -3.36
N GLY A 978 10.04 -25.77 -3.76
CA GLY A 978 9.95 -27.02 -2.98
C GLY A 978 11.31 -27.51 -2.50
N PHE A 979 12.31 -27.55 -3.38
CA PHE A 979 13.67 -27.98 -3.03
C PHE A 979 14.33 -27.15 -1.94
N LEU A 980 14.07 -25.84 -1.88
CA LEU A 980 14.58 -24.99 -0.79
C LEU A 980 13.92 -25.27 0.56
N ALA A 981 12.74 -25.90 0.58
CA ALA A 981 12.06 -26.32 1.82
C ALA A 981 12.34 -27.73 2.27
N ASP A 982 12.67 -28.61 1.33
CA ASP A 982 12.95 -30.01 1.61
C ASP A 982 14.41 -30.21 2.11
N GLU A 983 14.80 -31.47 2.31
CA GLU A 983 16.15 -31.86 2.74
C GLU A 983 17.25 -31.67 1.68
N THR A 984 16.98 -30.94 0.57
CA THR A 984 17.96 -30.68 -0.48
C THR A 984 19.24 -30.13 0.11
N SER A 985 20.37 -30.75 -0.20
CA SER A 985 21.69 -30.31 0.29
C SER A 985 22.40 -29.40 -0.69
N LEU A 986 22.17 -29.63 -1.99
CA LEU A 986 22.73 -28.88 -3.11
C LEU A 986 21.66 -28.73 -4.18
N LEU A 987 21.47 -27.50 -4.66
CA LEU A 987 20.70 -27.23 -5.87
C LEU A 987 21.63 -26.60 -6.91
N HIS A 988 21.92 -27.33 -7.99
CA HIS A 988 22.68 -26.81 -9.12
C HIS A 988 21.74 -26.54 -10.29
N VAL A 989 21.69 -25.29 -10.75
CA VAL A 989 20.81 -24.84 -11.84
C VAL A 989 21.66 -24.35 -12.99
N ALA A 990 21.66 -25.10 -14.09
CA ALA A 990 22.24 -24.70 -15.37
C ALA A 990 21.12 -24.33 -16.34
N SER A 991 20.72 -23.06 -16.37
CA SER A 991 19.58 -22.56 -17.16
C SER A 991 19.82 -21.12 -17.62
N HIS A 992 18.87 -20.54 -18.37
CA HIS A 992 18.91 -19.10 -18.60
C HIS A 992 18.59 -18.35 -17.31
N GLY A 993 19.27 -17.21 -17.13
CA GLY A 993 18.95 -16.19 -16.15
C GLY A 993 18.84 -14.86 -16.86
N SER A 994 17.99 -13.98 -16.35
CA SER A 994 17.82 -12.63 -16.89
C SER A 994 17.69 -11.62 -15.77
N ALA A 995 18.45 -10.54 -15.85
CA ALA A 995 18.26 -9.39 -14.98
C ALA A 995 17.16 -8.47 -15.56
N GLY A 996 16.13 -8.22 -14.76
CA GLY A 996 15.01 -7.36 -15.12
C GLY A 996 15.37 -5.88 -15.14
N THR A 997 14.53 -5.06 -15.77
CA THR A 997 14.58 -3.59 -15.61
C THR A 997 14.33 -3.16 -14.17
N ARG A 998 13.58 -3.98 -13.42
CA ARG A 998 13.43 -3.90 -11.97
C ARG A 998 14.01 -5.18 -11.34
N PRO A 999 14.65 -5.09 -10.16
CA PRO A 999 15.24 -6.23 -9.47
C PRO A 999 14.25 -7.39 -9.23
N THR A 1000 13.00 -7.06 -8.93
CA THR A 1000 11.92 -8.01 -8.61
C THR A 1000 11.54 -8.94 -9.75
N VAL A 1001 11.69 -8.49 -11.00
CA VAL A 1001 11.35 -9.28 -12.20
C VAL A 1001 12.57 -10.01 -12.79
N SER A 1002 13.76 -9.87 -12.19
CA SER A 1002 14.90 -10.74 -12.50
C SER A 1002 14.52 -12.19 -12.21
N ALA A 1003 14.87 -13.10 -13.12
CA ALA A 1003 14.31 -14.45 -13.12
C ALA A 1003 15.29 -15.52 -13.60
N LEU A 1004 15.12 -16.73 -13.05
CA LEU A 1004 15.57 -17.97 -13.66
C LEU A 1004 14.48 -18.48 -14.61
N HIS A 1005 14.89 -18.96 -15.78
CA HIS A 1005 14.00 -19.53 -16.78
C HIS A 1005 13.94 -21.04 -16.57
N LEU A 1006 12.76 -21.51 -16.20
CA LEU A 1006 12.44 -22.86 -15.76
C LEU A 1006 11.26 -23.42 -16.58
N ALA A 1007 10.88 -24.67 -16.32
CA ALA A 1007 9.76 -25.30 -17.02
C ALA A 1007 8.43 -24.64 -16.62
N ALA A 1008 7.52 -24.45 -17.59
CA ALA A 1008 6.16 -24.02 -17.30
C ALA A 1008 5.35 -25.17 -16.66
N PRO A 1009 4.46 -24.91 -15.69
CA PRO A 1009 3.56 -25.93 -15.14
C PRO A 1009 2.64 -26.50 -16.22
N GLU A 1010 2.34 -27.81 -16.15
CA GLU A 1010 1.56 -28.52 -17.17
C GLU A 1010 0.08 -28.09 -17.27
N ASP A 1011 -0.44 -27.32 -16.29
CA ASP A 1011 -1.89 -27.06 -16.11
C ASP A 1011 -2.37 -25.66 -16.54
N THR A 1012 -1.61 -24.89 -17.32
CA THR A 1012 -2.09 -23.57 -17.81
C THR A 1012 -2.93 -23.72 -19.08
N GLY A 1013 -4.15 -24.23 -18.91
CA GLY A 1013 -5.22 -24.18 -19.89
C GLY A 1013 -5.79 -22.76 -20.07
N GLY A 1014 -5.05 -21.88 -20.74
CA GLY A 1014 -5.57 -20.61 -21.27
C GLY A 1014 -5.72 -19.44 -20.28
N THR A 1015 -5.29 -18.27 -20.78
CA THR A 1015 -5.59 -16.90 -20.33
C THR A 1015 -5.18 -16.44 -18.92
N SER A 1016 -3.98 -15.87 -18.84
CA SER A 1016 -3.79 -14.47 -18.41
C SER A 1016 -2.37 -14.03 -18.76
N ALA A 1017 -2.26 -13.16 -19.76
CA ALA A 1017 -1.03 -12.47 -20.08
C ALA A 1017 -0.98 -11.22 -19.19
N GLU A 1018 -0.33 -11.29 -18.04
CA GLU A 1018 0.28 -10.16 -17.32
C GLU A 1018 1.01 -10.70 -16.08
N GLU A 1019 2.26 -10.26 -15.90
CA GLU A 1019 3.16 -10.52 -14.76
C GLU A 1019 3.90 -11.88 -14.73
N ALA A 1020 5.01 -11.95 -15.49
CA ALA A 1020 6.02 -13.03 -15.57
C ALA A 1020 5.48 -14.39 -16.08
N GLY A 1021 5.98 -14.83 -17.24
CA GLY A 1021 5.55 -16.08 -17.87
C GLY A 1021 5.65 -17.29 -16.92
N PRO A 1022 4.78 -18.31 -17.08
CA PRO A 1022 4.57 -19.38 -16.10
C PRO A 1022 5.82 -20.18 -15.72
N GLY A 1023 6.86 -20.20 -16.56
CA GLY A 1023 8.16 -20.82 -16.29
C GLY A 1023 9.20 -19.90 -15.65
N LEU A 1024 8.88 -18.67 -15.24
CA LEU A 1024 9.86 -17.74 -14.65
C LEU A 1024 9.83 -17.83 -13.12
N LEU A 1025 10.96 -18.20 -12.51
CA LEU A 1025 11.18 -18.02 -11.06
C LEU A 1025 11.79 -16.65 -10.83
N THR A 1026 10.94 -15.66 -10.53
CA THR A 1026 11.34 -14.28 -10.26
C THR A 1026 11.83 -14.09 -8.82
N VAL A 1027 12.61 -13.03 -8.59
CA VAL A 1027 12.96 -12.58 -7.22
C VAL A 1027 11.71 -12.38 -6.36
N THR A 1028 10.63 -11.81 -6.91
CA THR A 1028 9.36 -11.66 -6.20
C THR A 1028 8.80 -13.01 -5.74
N ARG A 1029 8.71 -14.00 -6.63
CA ARG A 1029 8.23 -15.36 -6.27
C ARG A 1029 9.09 -16.01 -5.20
N LEU A 1030 10.41 -15.78 -5.22
CA LEU A 1030 11.34 -16.33 -4.25
C LEU A 1030 11.19 -15.70 -2.86
N LEU A 1031 10.92 -14.39 -2.79
CA LEU A 1031 10.76 -13.65 -1.54
C LEU A 1031 9.34 -13.74 -0.94
N ASP A 1032 8.31 -13.93 -1.77
CA ASP A 1032 6.90 -13.96 -1.37
C ASP A 1032 6.44 -15.31 -0.83
N ARG A 1033 7.38 -16.22 -0.61
CA ARG A 1033 7.08 -17.57 -0.17
C ARG A 1033 6.42 -17.57 1.22
N PRO A 1034 5.22 -18.14 1.37
CA PRO A 1034 4.53 -18.19 2.65
C PRO A 1034 5.16 -19.21 3.62
N GLY A 1035 5.20 -18.84 4.90
CA GLY A 1035 5.10 -19.78 6.03
C GLY A 1035 6.26 -20.75 6.27
N GLN A 1036 7.49 -20.42 5.91
CA GLN A 1036 8.61 -21.33 6.14
C GLN A 1036 9.38 -21.01 7.43
N GLN A 1037 9.40 -21.97 8.36
CA GLN A 1037 10.28 -21.89 9.53
C GLN A 1037 11.72 -21.71 9.09
N ALA A 1038 12.44 -20.80 9.75
CA ALA A 1038 13.88 -20.65 9.57
C ALA A 1038 14.54 -21.99 9.92
N ALA A 1039 14.91 -22.76 8.89
CA ALA A 1039 15.63 -24.00 9.08
C ALA A 1039 16.97 -23.70 9.78
N GLU A 1040 17.33 -24.54 10.75
CA GLU A 1040 18.61 -24.45 11.45
C GLU A 1040 19.80 -24.78 10.53
N ASP A 1041 19.54 -25.30 9.33
CA ASP A 1041 20.49 -25.60 8.27
C ASP A 1041 20.04 -25.02 6.92
N GLY A 1042 20.92 -25.02 5.92
CA GLY A 1042 20.58 -24.50 4.60
C GLY A 1042 21.40 -25.11 3.46
N PRO A 1043 20.84 -25.25 2.25
CA PRO A 1043 21.54 -25.78 1.10
C PRO A 1043 22.61 -24.83 0.55
N LEU A 1044 23.53 -25.41 -0.22
CA LEU A 1044 24.29 -24.68 -1.24
C LEU A 1044 23.44 -24.57 -2.52
N VAL A 1045 23.30 -23.37 -3.07
CA VAL A 1045 22.67 -23.14 -4.37
C VAL A 1045 23.74 -22.68 -5.37
N VAL A 1046 23.83 -23.32 -6.53
CA VAL A 1046 24.76 -22.95 -7.60
C VAL A 1046 23.94 -22.57 -8.82
N LEU A 1047 23.98 -21.29 -9.17
CA LEU A 1047 23.29 -20.72 -10.32
C LEU A 1047 24.30 -20.56 -11.46
N SER A 1048 24.47 -21.62 -12.25
CA SER A 1048 25.15 -21.59 -13.55
C SER A 1048 24.22 -21.00 -14.61
N ALA A 1049 23.77 -19.77 -14.33
CA ALA A 1049 22.82 -19.01 -15.12
C ALA A 1049 23.27 -17.56 -15.19
N CYS A 1050 23.04 -16.92 -16.33
CA CYS A 1050 23.54 -15.58 -16.64
C CYS A 1050 22.90 -14.50 -15.75
N GLN A 1051 23.69 -13.50 -15.33
CA GLN A 1051 23.21 -12.28 -14.65
C GLN A 1051 22.38 -12.54 -13.38
N THR A 1052 22.68 -13.59 -12.63
CA THR A 1052 21.98 -13.95 -11.39
C THR A 1052 22.40 -13.13 -10.17
N ASP A 1053 23.57 -12.49 -10.20
CA ASP A 1053 24.08 -11.51 -9.22
C ASP A 1053 24.15 -10.10 -9.83
N LEU A 1054 23.11 -9.69 -10.58
CA LEU A 1054 23.07 -8.38 -11.24
C LEU A 1054 21.65 -7.76 -11.22
N SER A 1055 21.58 -6.44 -11.16
CA SER A 1055 20.39 -5.64 -11.49
C SER A 1055 20.74 -4.57 -12.55
N THR A 1056 19.86 -4.40 -13.56
CA THR A 1056 20.19 -3.63 -14.79
C THR A 1056 19.99 -2.12 -14.69
N ARG A 1057 19.01 -1.61 -13.93
CA ARG A 1057 18.71 -0.17 -13.80
C ARG A 1057 18.69 0.32 -12.36
N ASP A 1058 17.93 -0.36 -11.50
CA ASP A 1058 18.00 -0.11 -10.07
C ASP A 1058 19.21 -0.87 -9.55
N HIS A 1059 20.36 -0.22 -9.51
CA HIS A 1059 21.60 -0.82 -8.98
C HIS A 1059 21.56 -1.04 -7.47
N ASP A 1060 20.39 -1.37 -6.91
CA ASP A 1060 20.28 -1.88 -5.55
C ASP A 1060 20.70 -3.34 -5.55
N GLU A 1061 21.99 -3.55 -5.32
CA GLU A 1061 22.65 -4.84 -5.21
C GLU A 1061 22.10 -5.71 -4.07
N ALA A 1062 21.28 -5.13 -3.18
CA ALA A 1062 20.60 -5.89 -2.17
C ALA A 1062 19.47 -6.77 -2.73
N LEU A 1063 19.04 -6.57 -3.97
CA LEU A 1063 18.03 -7.40 -4.63
C LEU A 1063 18.55 -7.99 -5.94
N THR A 1064 19.08 -9.20 -5.82
CA THR A 1064 19.51 -10.07 -6.92
C THR A 1064 18.90 -11.46 -6.70
N LEU A 1065 18.96 -12.35 -7.69
CA LEU A 1065 18.53 -13.73 -7.47
C LEU A 1065 19.37 -14.38 -6.37
N THR A 1066 20.70 -14.19 -6.38
CA THR A 1066 21.59 -14.72 -5.35
C THR A 1066 21.22 -14.29 -3.94
N THR A 1067 21.00 -12.99 -3.72
CA THR A 1067 20.64 -12.45 -2.40
C THR A 1067 19.23 -12.84 -1.97
N ALA A 1068 18.31 -13.02 -2.92
CA ALA A 1068 16.98 -13.55 -2.68
C ALA A 1068 17.00 -15.06 -2.31
N PHE A 1069 17.88 -15.88 -2.89
CA PHE A 1069 18.08 -17.28 -2.47
C PHE A 1069 18.67 -17.35 -1.05
N VAL A 1070 19.63 -16.48 -0.72
CA VAL A 1070 20.12 -16.36 0.66
C VAL A 1070 19.00 -15.93 1.61
N ALA A 1071 18.18 -14.94 1.23
CA ALA A 1071 17.04 -14.55 2.05
C ALA A 1071 16.01 -15.69 2.21
N GLY A 1072 15.78 -16.46 1.15
CA GLY A 1072 14.86 -17.60 1.07
C GLY A 1072 15.34 -18.89 1.74
N GLY A 1073 16.54 -18.92 2.33
CA GLY A 1073 16.99 -20.05 3.16
C GLY A 1073 18.33 -20.68 2.77
N ALA A 1074 18.88 -20.38 1.59
CA ALA A 1074 20.18 -20.90 1.19
C ALA A 1074 21.28 -20.41 2.13
N ARG A 1075 22.19 -21.30 2.55
CA ARG A 1075 23.34 -20.91 3.36
C ARG A 1075 24.40 -20.21 2.49
N ASP A 1076 24.66 -20.80 1.34
CA ASP A 1076 25.67 -20.36 0.38
C ASP A 1076 25.06 -20.35 -1.02
N VAL A 1077 25.37 -19.33 -1.80
CA VAL A 1077 24.93 -19.19 -3.20
C VAL A 1077 26.11 -18.80 -4.07
N VAL A 1078 26.32 -19.54 -5.15
CA VAL A 1078 27.21 -19.16 -6.26
C VAL A 1078 26.34 -18.64 -7.39
N GLY A 1079 26.64 -17.46 -7.93
CA GLY A 1079 25.92 -16.89 -9.06
C GLY A 1079 26.83 -16.09 -9.97
N SER A 1080 26.31 -15.63 -11.10
CA SER A 1080 27.09 -14.94 -12.13
C SER A 1080 26.66 -13.49 -12.36
N ARG A 1081 27.61 -12.62 -12.69
CA ARG A 1081 27.37 -11.17 -12.89
C ARG A 1081 27.07 -10.77 -14.32
N TRP A 1082 27.51 -11.55 -15.29
CA TRP A 1082 27.27 -11.30 -16.71
C TRP A 1082 27.04 -12.61 -17.45
N THR A 1083 26.59 -12.48 -18.69
CA THR A 1083 26.32 -13.60 -19.57
C THR A 1083 27.62 -14.32 -19.93
N THR A 1084 27.69 -15.61 -19.66
CA THR A 1084 28.77 -16.51 -20.06
C THR A 1084 28.25 -17.47 -21.12
N GLN A 1085 28.44 -17.16 -22.40
CA GLN A 1085 27.85 -17.92 -23.52
C GLN A 1085 28.66 -19.16 -23.95
N ASP A 1086 29.63 -19.59 -23.14
CA ASP A 1086 30.66 -20.54 -23.56
C ASP A 1086 30.78 -21.71 -22.57
N SER A 1087 31.20 -22.84 -23.11
CA SER A 1087 31.65 -24.06 -22.43
C SER A 1087 32.62 -23.85 -21.25
N ALA A 1088 33.27 -22.69 -21.16
CA ALA A 1088 34.15 -22.32 -20.07
C ALA A 1088 33.44 -22.32 -18.70
N SER A 1089 32.15 -21.92 -18.64
CA SER A 1089 31.38 -21.97 -17.39
C SER A 1089 31.15 -23.40 -16.91
N ALA A 1090 30.79 -24.30 -17.83
CA ALA A 1090 30.63 -25.72 -17.52
C ALA A 1090 31.93 -26.37 -17.04
N LEU A 1091 33.06 -25.97 -17.62
CA LEU A 1091 34.38 -26.40 -17.18
C LEU A 1091 34.70 -25.88 -15.76
N LEU A 1092 34.50 -24.58 -15.52
CA LEU A 1092 34.69 -23.97 -14.20
C LEU A 1092 33.82 -24.65 -13.14
N MET A 1093 32.53 -24.87 -13.41
CA MET A 1093 31.60 -25.53 -12.47
C MET A 1093 31.99 -26.97 -12.18
N ALA A 1094 32.48 -27.73 -13.16
CA ALA A 1094 32.98 -29.08 -12.93
C ALA A 1094 34.24 -29.10 -12.04
N VAL A 1095 35.14 -28.13 -12.21
CA VAL A 1095 36.33 -27.98 -11.36
C VAL A 1095 35.94 -27.47 -9.96
N PHE A 1096 34.99 -26.55 -9.86
CA PHE A 1096 34.41 -26.11 -8.59
C PHE A 1096 33.86 -27.30 -7.79
N HIS A 1097 33.05 -28.15 -8.42
CA HIS A 1097 32.50 -29.33 -7.76
C HIS A 1097 33.55 -30.38 -7.43
N HIS A 1098 34.67 -30.46 -8.18
CA HIS A 1098 35.82 -31.26 -7.77
C HIS A 1098 36.36 -30.80 -6.41
N HIS A 1099 36.67 -29.52 -6.29
CA HIS A 1099 37.21 -28.96 -5.04
C HIS A 1099 36.20 -29.07 -3.89
N LEU A 1100 34.91 -28.90 -4.16
CA LEU A 1100 33.86 -29.04 -3.16
C LEU A 1100 33.73 -30.49 -2.63
N THR A 1101 33.75 -31.48 -3.52
CA THR A 1101 33.37 -32.87 -3.16
C THR A 1101 34.56 -33.80 -2.94
N VAL A 1102 35.63 -33.65 -3.72
CA VAL A 1102 36.81 -34.51 -3.67
C VAL A 1102 37.82 -33.97 -2.67
N GLU A 1103 38.07 -32.65 -2.69
CA GLU A 1103 39.00 -32.00 -1.76
C GLU A 1103 38.32 -31.55 -0.46
N GLY A 1104 36.98 -31.51 -0.42
CA GLY A 1104 36.21 -31.17 0.77
C GLY A 1104 36.34 -29.69 1.18
N LEU A 1105 36.61 -28.80 0.22
CA LEU A 1105 36.72 -27.37 0.47
C LEU A 1105 35.34 -26.75 0.76
N SER A 1106 35.32 -25.60 1.45
CA SER A 1106 34.10 -24.81 1.60
C SER A 1106 33.63 -24.28 0.23
N PRO A 1107 32.36 -23.89 0.05
CA PRO A 1107 31.89 -23.31 -1.22
C PRO A 1107 32.74 -22.13 -1.71
N VAL A 1108 33.09 -21.18 -0.83
CA VAL A 1108 33.93 -20.05 -1.24
C VAL A 1108 35.37 -20.46 -1.61
N ASP A 1109 35.96 -21.41 -0.87
CA ASP A 1109 37.32 -21.90 -1.15
C ASP A 1109 37.35 -22.74 -2.43
N ALA A 1110 36.30 -23.53 -2.69
CA ALA A 1110 36.14 -24.31 -3.91
C ALA A 1110 35.99 -23.42 -5.15
N LEU A 1111 35.21 -22.33 -5.04
CA LEU A 1111 35.05 -21.36 -6.13
C LEU A 1111 36.39 -20.68 -6.43
N ARG A 1112 37.07 -20.21 -5.39
CA ARG A 1112 38.40 -19.64 -5.52
C ARG A 1112 39.37 -20.64 -6.16
N ALA A 1113 39.41 -21.89 -5.70
CA ALA A 1113 40.30 -22.91 -6.26
C ALA A 1113 40.04 -23.16 -7.75
N ALA A 1114 38.77 -23.20 -8.17
CA ALA A 1114 38.41 -23.29 -9.59
C ALA A 1114 38.86 -22.06 -10.39
N GLN A 1115 38.72 -20.85 -9.84
CA GLN A 1115 39.23 -19.62 -10.48
C GLN A 1115 40.76 -19.64 -10.63
N LEU A 1116 41.48 -20.08 -9.59
CA LEU A 1116 42.94 -20.25 -9.64
C LEU A 1116 43.36 -21.29 -10.68
N TRP A 1117 42.59 -22.37 -10.81
CA TRP A 1117 42.81 -23.40 -11.81
C TRP A 1117 42.62 -22.86 -13.24
N MET A 1118 41.64 -21.98 -13.46
CA MET A 1118 41.45 -21.31 -14.76
C MET A 1118 42.62 -20.39 -15.11
N LEU A 1119 43.15 -19.67 -14.11
CA LEU A 1119 44.31 -18.79 -14.23
C LEU A 1119 45.63 -19.55 -14.46
N ASP A 1120 45.73 -20.82 -14.07
CA ASP A 1120 46.97 -21.59 -14.20
C ASP A 1120 47.23 -22.00 -15.68
N PRO A 1121 48.29 -21.47 -16.34
CA PRO A 1121 48.66 -21.86 -17.70
C PRO A 1121 49.18 -23.31 -17.79
N HIS A 1122 49.49 -23.93 -16.66
CA HIS A 1122 49.95 -25.31 -16.55
C HIS A 1122 48.91 -26.24 -15.94
N ARG A 1123 47.65 -25.80 -15.88
CA ARG A 1123 46.52 -26.59 -15.38
C ARG A 1123 46.48 -27.98 -16.00
N THR A 1124 46.24 -28.97 -15.14
CA THR A 1124 46.01 -30.35 -15.54
C THR A 1124 44.60 -30.78 -15.16
N ASN A 1125 44.10 -31.84 -15.80
CA ASN A 1125 42.84 -32.44 -15.38
C ASN A 1125 42.92 -32.83 -13.88
N PRO A 1126 42.04 -32.32 -13.01
CA PRO A 1126 42.00 -32.68 -11.59
C PRO A 1126 41.61 -34.15 -11.34
N GLY A 1127 41.26 -34.89 -12.39
CA GLY A 1127 40.95 -36.33 -12.36
C GLY A 1127 39.46 -36.62 -12.50
N SER A 1128 38.60 -35.62 -12.38
CA SER A 1128 37.15 -35.72 -12.51
C SER A 1128 36.60 -35.25 -13.85
N LEU A 1129 37.40 -34.59 -14.70
CA LEU A 1129 36.92 -34.12 -16.01
C LEU A 1129 36.92 -35.25 -17.03
N GLY A 1130 35.83 -35.36 -17.79
CA GLY A 1130 35.66 -36.31 -18.89
C GLY A 1130 34.91 -35.70 -20.09
N GLY A 1131 34.78 -36.47 -21.17
CA GLY A 1131 33.94 -36.10 -22.32
C GLY A 1131 34.33 -34.77 -22.99
N GLU A 1132 33.32 -33.91 -23.21
CA GLU A 1132 33.49 -32.57 -23.79
C GLU A 1132 34.37 -31.67 -22.92
N LEU A 1133 34.23 -31.71 -21.59
CA LEU A 1133 34.99 -30.83 -20.69
C LEU A 1133 36.50 -31.08 -20.76
N LEU A 1134 36.92 -32.32 -21.02
CA LEU A 1134 38.33 -32.63 -21.23
C LEU A 1134 38.89 -31.98 -22.51
N ARG A 1135 38.07 -31.78 -23.54
CA ARG A 1135 38.48 -31.02 -24.74
C ARG A 1135 38.59 -29.53 -24.44
N GLN A 1136 37.70 -29.00 -23.60
CA GLN A 1136 37.72 -27.59 -23.21
C GLN A 1136 38.96 -27.22 -22.37
N LEU A 1137 39.57 -28.20 -21.68
CA LEU A 1137 40.85 -28.02 -20.99
C LEU A 1137 41.97 -27.49 -21.89
N GLU A 1138 41.98 -27.84 -23.18
CA GLU A 1138 43.04 -27.50 -24.13
C GLU A 1138 43.01 -26.03 -24.60
N ARG A 1139 41.97 -25.28 -24.22
CA ARG A 1139 41.85 -23.86 -24.54
C ARG A 1139 42.99 -23.07 -23.94
N THR A 1140 43.48 -22.05 -24.64
CA THR A 1140 44.58 -21.20 -24.17
C THR A 1140 44.11 -19.89 -23.55
N ASP A 1141 42.80 -19.61 -23.57
CA ASP A 1141 42.20 -18.33 -23.21
C ASP A 1141 41.44 -18.34 -21.87
N LEU A 1142 41.52 -19.45 -21.11
CA LEU A 1142 40.78 -19.65 -19.86
C LEU A 1142 41.20 -18.69 -18.73
N ASP A 1143 42.35 -18.03 -18.86
CA ASP A 1143 42.85 -16.99 -17.96
C ASP A 1143 42.15 -15.63 -18.15
N ARG A 1144 41.40 -15.43 -19.25
CA ARG A 1144 40.63 -14.21 -19.50
C ARG A 1144 39.59 -13.97 -18.40
N ILE A 1145 39.60 -12.77 -17.83
CA ILE A 1145 38.71 -12.32 -16.74
C ILE A 1145 37.24 -12.61 -17.06
N ALA A 1146 36.81 -12.39 -18.30
CA ALA A 1146 35.44 -12.60 -18.76
C ALA A 1146 34.90 -14.03 -18.52
N LEU A 1147 35.78 -15.03 -18.44
CA LEU A 1147 35.41 -16.45 -18.36
C LEU A 1147 35.30 -16.99 -16.93
N TRP A 1148 36.10 -16.48 -15.99
CA TRP A 1148 36.16 -17.00 -14.62
C TRP A 1148 35.66 -16.02 -13.54
N ALA A 1149 35.78 -14.71 -13.79
CA ALA A 1149 35.41 -13.68 -12.81
C ALA A 1149 33.91 -13.36 -12.81
N ALA A 1150 33.14 -13.99 -13.70
CA ALA A 1150 31.69 -13.84 -13.73
C ALA A 1150 31.07 -14.34 -12.43
N PHE A 1151 31.63 -15.42 -11.86
CA PHE A 1151 31.07 -16.14 -10.73
C PHE A 1151 31.54 -15.58 -9.39
N ILE A 1152 30.59 -15.38 -8.49
CA ILE A 1152 30.81 -14.86 -7.14
C ILE A 1152 30.13 -15.76 -6.11
N HIS A 1153 30.60 -15.66 -4.86
CA HIS A 1153 30.03 -16.34 -3.71
C HIS A 1153 29.31 -15.36 -2.78
N GLN A 1154 28.05 -15.63 -2.46
CA GLN A 1154 27.24 -14.96 -1.43
C GLN A 1154 26.92 -15.98 -0.35
N GLY A 1155 27.34 -15.78 0.90
CA GLY A 1155 27.16 -16.83 1.91
C GLY A 1155 28.11 -16.76 3.09
N HIS A 1156 28.33 -17.91 3.71
CA HIS A 1156 29.24 -18.09 4.83
C HIS A 1156 30.71 -18.09 4.35
N PRO A 1157 31.57 -17.16 4.80
CA PRO A 1157 32.92 -16.98 4.25
C PRO A 1157 33.97 -17.96 4.82
N GLY A 1158 33.63 -18.70 5.87
CA GLY A 1158 34.57 -19.57 6.58
C GLY A 1158 35.01 -20.81 5.83
N ALA A 1159 36.18 -21.33 6.20
CA ALA A 1159 36.70 -22.59 5.69
C ALA A 1159 35.84 -23.79 6.15
N ALA A 1160 35.99 -24.92 5.47
CA ALA A 1160 35.33 -26.15 5.90
C ALA A 1160 35.79 -26.51 7.33
N ARG A 1161 34.86 -26.85 8.22
CA ARG A 1161 35.21 -27.32 9.57
C ARG A 1161 36.01 -28.61 9.40
N THR A 1162 37.31 -28.56 9.70
CA THR A 1162 38.14 -29.77 9.74
C THR A 1162 37.52 -30.68 10.79
N GLY A 1163 37.05 -31.85 10.38
CA GLY A 1163 36.50 -32.83 11.29
C GLY A 1163 37.53 -33.07 12.38
N THR A 1164 37.16 -32.78 13.64
CA THR A 1164 37.87 -33.27 14.81
C THR A 1164 38.15 -34.74 14.53
N SER A 1165 39.44 -35.07 14.44
CA SER A 1165 39.93 -36.43 14.39
C SER A 1165 39.07 -37.27 15.32
N ARG A 1166 38.32 -38.23 14.75
CA ARG A 1166 37.82 -39.37 15.49
C ARG A 1166 39.06 -40.04 16.09
N GLU A 1167 39.48 -39.59 17.27
CA GLU A 1167 40.29 -40.40 18.16
C GLU A 1167 39.45 -41.64 18.41
N THR A 1168 39.84 -42.70 17.69
CA THR A 1168 39.47 -44.05 17.98
C THR A 1168 39.97 -44.35 19.39
N ASP A 1169 39.11 -44.07 20.35
CA ASP A 1169 39.26 -44.47 21.74
C ASP A 1169 39.23 -46.00 21.76
N THR A 1170 40.40 -46.57 21.52
CA THR A 1170 40.66 -48.00 21.58
C THR A 1170 40.65 -48.34 23.05
N ALA A 1171 39.48 -48.74 23.53
CA ALA A 1171 39.27 -49.36 24.82
C ALA A 1171 40.24 -50.54 24.99
N THR A 1172 41.37 -50.25 25.63
CA THR A 1172 42.27 -51.26 26.21
C THR A 1172 41.80 -51.50 27.64
N GLY A 1173 41.47 -52.76 27.91
CA GLY A 1173 40.88 -53.19 29.15
C GLY A 1173 41.77 -52.96 30.38
N GLY A 1174 41.11 -52.77 31.52
CA GLY A 1174 41.70 -52.85 32.84
C GLY A 1174 40.65 -53.38 33.82
N GLU A 1175 40.71 -54.68 34.08
CA GLU A 1175 40.06 -55.33 35.21
C GLU A 1175 40.43 -54.64 36.53
N ASN A 1176 39.45 -54.39 37.41
CA ASN A 1176 39.52 -54.80 38.83
C ASN A 1176 38.25 -54.43 39.63
N ALA A 1177 37.76 -55.46 40.33
CA ALA A 1177 36.79 -55.50 41.44
C ALA A 1177 35.29 -55.39 41.11
#